data_AF-A0A5F2C498-F1
#
_entry.id   AF-A0A5F2C498-F1
#
_cell.length_a   1.000
_cell.length_b   1.000
_cell.length_c   1.000
_cell.angle_alpha   90.00
_cell.angle_beta   90.00
_cell.angle_gamma   90.00
#
_symmetry.space_group_name_H-M   'P 1'
#
loop_
_entity.id
_entity.type
_entity.pdbx_description
1 polymer ?
#
loop_
_entity_poly.entity_id
_entity_poly.type
_entity_poly.pdbx_seq_one_letter_code
_entity_poly.pdbx_strand_id
1 'polypeptide(L)'
;MYDHGFETGSSDKNLVSSDTIYSELKDYESGLYSLFLPGQSKESISSKLEDLKTIQNEISSNLKEFSSGLKNPEDIQQFQKDLDSLQESILAAKGILGIQAKDTRENFLNQVSENSLPKLEKLKSDWNRSRSSLSIPVQKEVPVYYHFLFAIFGTLILPALVIYLKPFSSGSIVNTGSSDSEEFIRIKTALDNVTTNIMMADQNLKVTYMNKSIRKMFGNAEEDIKKQLSQFRMESLMGSNIDSYHKNPAHQRGILKELNQTFRSNIEIGGRSFDLIANPILTESGDRLGAVVEWADVTEQKKMLEVRRQENEELTRIKVALDNTSTNIMIADTHLNIKYMNKAIVKMFEIGESDIRKQLTNFHLNKLLGSNIDSYHKNPAHQRGILGSFTNTFKSSIEIGGRTFDLIANPILTDNGDRLGAVVEWSDVTEQKKVAEARRLENDELTRIKVALDNTSTNVMIADNDFNIKYMNKAVYKMFQNSEGDIRKQLASFNLQSLLGTNIDTFHKNPAHQRNLVGNLNSTYESSIVISGRTFNLIANPILSSDGQRLGAVVEWSDITGELAVQKEIEEIVGAAAKGDFKTRVRLEGKDGFFRSLGEGINSFLQVSETGLNEVVDALERLANGDLTSKIENEYFGTFGKLKEYGNTTVDKLNEIMGDIVMKAGSLVGSAGEVSSTANSLSQGASEQAASVEQTTSSLEEMTASIDQNASNSKQTEQIASQSSKDAEDGGKSVTETVSAMKQIAEKISIIEDIAYQTNLLALNAAIEAARAGEHGRGFAVVASEVRKLAERSQKSANEISGLAVSSVAIAEKAGKLINEIVPNIRKTADLVQEITASSEEQASGVVEINKAMGQLDQVSQQNASASEELAAIAEEMNSQAESLRESVLFFRLSKESQGRETTGNGSKSLAAVRTVSIPDKPKFEKY
;
A
#
# COMPACT_ATOMS: atom_id res chain seq x y z
N MET A 1 -34.60 -57.97 -13.87
CA MET A 1 -35.96 -58.40 -13.46
C MET A 1 -36.07 -58.14 -11.97
N TYR A 2 -37.16 -57.51 -11.50
CA TYR A 2 -37.53 -57.23 -10.10
C TYR A 2 -36.44 -57.23 -9.00
N ASP A 3 -35.98 -56.02 -8.67
CA ASP A 3 -36.18 -55.37 -7.37
C ASP A 3 -36.64 -56.23 -6.16
N HIS A 4 -35.76 -56.31 -5.14
CA HIS A 4 -36.00 -56.35 -3.68
C HIS A 4 -34.62 -56.21 -3.00
N GLY A 5 -34.40 -55.58 -1.84
CA GLY A 5 -35.30 -54.81 -0.97
C GLY A 5 -34.91 -55.00 0.52
N PHE A 6 -34.91 -53.92 1.33
CA PHE A 6 -34.71 -53.90 2.81
C PHE A 6 -33.30 -54.35 3.32
N GLU A 7 -32.79 -53.97 4.50
CA GLU A 7 -33.22 -52.99 5.53
C GLU A 7 -31.99 -52.39 6.25
N THR A 8 -32.15 -51.28 6.99
CA THR A 8 -31.08 -50.63 7.78
C THR A 8 -31.23 -50.88 9.29
N GLY A 9 -30.14 -51.25 9.99
CA GLY A 9 -30.16 -51.48 11.45
C GLY A 9 -28.85 -51.14 12.17
N SER A 10 -28.99 -50.30 13.21
CA SER A 10 -28.13 -50.06 14.40
C SER A 10 -27.19 -51.19 14.87
N SER A 11 -26.06 -50.96 15.55
CA SER A 11 -25.49 -49.73 16.17
C SER A 11 -24.04 -49.95 16.65
N ASP A 12 -23.32 -48.84 16.90
CA ASP A 12 -22.19 -48.64 17.83
C ASP A 12 -21.51 -49.85 18.52
N LYS A 13 -20.19 -49.97 18.33
CA LYS A 13 -19.23 -49.50 19.36
C LYS A 13 -17.77 -49.45 18.87
N ASN A 14 -16.99 -48.63 19.57
CA ASN A 14 -15.60 -48.28 19.28
C ASN A 14 -14.56 -49.25 19.87
N LEU A 15 -13.30 -49.09 19.41
CA LEU A 15 -12.03 -49.48 20.03
C LEU A 15 -11.62 -50.98 20.02
N VAL A 16 -10.83 -51.33 19.00
CA VAL A 16 -9.52 -52.01 19.17
C VAL A 16 -8.51 -51.32 18.24
N SER A 17 -7.23 -51.25 18.63
CA SER A 17 -6.15 -50.59 17.88
C SER A 17 -5.23 -51.58 17.13
N SER A 18 -4.58 -51.07 16.08
CA SER A 18 -3.26 -51.44 15.49
C SER A 18 -2.69 -52.88 15.56
N ASP A 19 -1.93 -53.21 14.51
CA ASP A 19 -0.94 -54.32 14.41
C ASP A 19 -1.43 -55.69 13.88
N THR A 20 -2.11 -55.69 12.73
CA THR A 20 -2.07 -56.82 11.79
C THR A 20 -2.16 -56.35 10.33
N ILE A 21 -1.64 -57.16 9.38
CA ILE A 21 -1.77 -57.02 7.92
C ILE A 21 -1.05 -55.81 7.30
N TYR A 22 0.28 -55.92 7.15
CA TYR A 22 0.99 -55.50 5.92
C TYR A 22 2.38 -56.18 5.83
N SER A 23 2.38 -57.50 5.92
CA SER A 23 3.58 -58.33 6.06
C SER A 23 3.57 -59.58 5.16
N GLU A 24 3.03 -59.43 3.95
CA GLU A 24 2.97 -60.51 2.94
C GLU A 24 3.05 -59.91 1.52
N LEU A 25 3.36 -60.74 0.52
CA LEU A 25 3.58 -60.37 -0.88
C LEU A 25 4.76 -59.42 -1.16
N LYS A 26 5.90 -59.74 -0.54
CA LYS A 26 7.17 -59.66 -1.26
C LYS A 26 7.34 -60.98 -2.02
N ASP A 27 7.31 -60.94 -3.36
CA ASP A 27 8.10 -61.77 -4.31
C ASP A 27 7.46 -61.72 -5.71
N TYR A 28 8.03 -60.90 -6.60
CA TYR A 28 8.00 -61.08 -8.07
C TYR A 28 9.03 -60.13 -8.73
N GLU A 29 10.30 -60.53 -8.74
CA GLU A 29 11.34 -59.92 -9.58
C GLU A 29 11.84 -60.93 -10.62
N SER A 30 11.67 -60.62 -11.90
CA SER A 30 12.53 -61.08 -13.01
C SER A 30 12.02 -60.51 -14.34
N GLY A 31 12.92 -59.94 -15.16
CA GLY A 31 12.59 -59.47 -16.52
C GLY A 31 12.93 -58.00 -16.80
N LEU A 32 14.22 -57.75 -17.10
CA LEU A 32 14.76 -56.91 -18.19
C LEU A 32 13.81 -55.88 -18.88
N TYR A 33 14.17 -54.61 -19.11
CA TYR A 33 15.50 -54.03 -19.35
C TYR A 33 15.67 -52.61 -18.73
N SER A 34 16.91 -52.11 -18.71
CA SER A 34 17.29 -50.76 -18.30
C SER A 34 17.31 -49.76 -19.47
N LEU A 35 17.35 -48.44 -19.18
CA LEU A 35 18.43 -47.52 -19.61
C LEU A 35 18.24 -46.05 -19.15
N PHE A 36 19.37 -45.41 -18.81
CA PHE A 36 19.63 -43.99 -18.54
C PHE A 36 19.07 -43.28 -17.28
N LEU A 37 19.77 -42.20 -16.94
CA LEU A 37 19.86 -41.43 -15.67
C LEU A 37 19.74 -39.91 -16.01
N PRO A 38 19.72 -38.92 -15.07
CA PRO A 38 20.04 -38.99 -13.64
C PRO A 38 19.11 -38.21 -12.67
N GLY A 39 19.39 -38.27 -11.35
CA GLY A 39 19.52 -37.02 -10.60
C GLY A 39 18.44 -36.56 -9.60
N GLN A 40 17.89 -37.44 -8.75
CA GLN A 40 17.79 -37.20 -7.30
C GLN A 40 17.33 -38.47 -6.56
N SER A 41 17.91 -38.77 -5.40
CA SER A 41 17.64 -40.02 -4.68
C SER A 41 16.40 -39.92 -3.78
N LYS A 42 15.83 -41.09 -3.47
CA LYS A 42 14.55 -41.26 -2.75
C LYS A 42 14.61 -40.66 -1.33
N GLU A 43 15.78 -40.61 -0.71
CA GLU A 43 16.00 -40.03 0.62
C GLU A 43 15.73 -38.51 0.68
N SER A 44 16.02 -37.76 -0.39
CA SER A 44 15.87 -36.29 -0.37
C SER A 44 14.40 -35.85 -0.25
N ILE A 45 13.48 -36.64 -0.79
CA ILE A 45 12.02 -36.42 -0.65
C ILE A 45 11.56 -36.82 0.75
N SER A 46 12.11 -37.91 1.31
CA SER A 46 11.75 -38.38 2.65
C SER A 46 12.19 -37.41 3.76
N SER A 47 13.37 -36.82 3.64
CA SER A 47 13.88 -35.80 4.59
C SER A 47 12.94 -34.58 4.66
N LYS A 48 12.58 -34.00 3.51
CA LYS A 48 11.69 -32.83 3.46
C LYS A 48 10.29 -33.07 4.01
N LEU A 49 9.82 -34.33 3.98
CA LEU A 49 8.54 -34.70 4.57
C LEU A 49 8.60 -34.75 6.11
N GLU A 50 9.75 -35.08 6.67
CA GLU A 50 10.01 -35.08 8.12
C GLU A 50 10.23 -33.66 8.66
N ASP A 51 10.90 -32.80 7.88
CA ASP A 51 11.02 -31.36 8.17
C ASP A 51 9.63 -30.69 8.26
N LEU A 52 8.73 -31.00 7.31
CA LEU A 52 7.36 -30.48 7.29
C LEU A 52 6.51 -30.95 8.49
N LYS A 53 6.63 -32.22 8.91
CA LYS A 53 6.00 -32.70 10.16
C LYS A 53 6.52 -31.94 11.38
N THR A 54 7.82 -31.66 11.41
CA THR A 54 8.47 -30.96 12.52
C THR A 54 7.93 -29.53 12.65
N ILE A 55 7.86 -28.80 11.54
CA ILE A 55 7.26 -27.46 11.46
C ILE A 55 5.76 -27.50 11.82
N GLN A 56 5.01 -28.51 11.36
CA GLN A 56 3.60 -28.68 11.72
C GLN A 56 3.39 -28.87 13.23
N ASN A 57 4.24 -29.67 13.88
CA ASN A 57 4.20 -29.89 15.33
C ASN A 57 4.61 -28.62 16.11
N GLU A 58 5.60 -27.87 15.64
CA GLU A 58 6.07 -26.63 16.25
C GLU A 58 4.99 -25.53 16.20
N ILE A 59 4.34 -25.35 15.04
CA ILE A 59 3.17 -24.46 14.88
C ILE A 59 2.01 -24.90 15.78
N SER A 60 1.72 -26.20 15.86
CA SER A 60 0.66 -26.75 16.72
C SER A 60 0.95 -26.56 18.22
N SER A 61 2.22 -26.57 18.63
CA SER A 61 2.64 -26.29 19.99
C SER A 61 2.46 -24.81 20.33
N ASN A 62 2.93 -23.91 19.47
CA ASN A 62 2.83 -22.46 19.67
C ASN A 62 1.36 -21.98 19.68
N LEU A 63 0.48 -22.63 18.90
CA LEU A 63 -0.97 -22.35 18.93
C LEU A 63 -1.65 -22.73 20.26
N LYS A 64 -1.13 -23.71 20.99
CA LYS A 64 -1.67 -24.06 22.32
C LYS A 64 -1.46 -22.94 23.32
N GLU A 65 -0.31 -22.25 23.32
CA GLU A 65 -0.12 -21.04 24.13
C GLU A 65 -1.05 -19.91 23.68
N PHE A 66 -1.17 -19.70 22.36
CA PHE A 66 -1.97 -18.61 21.80
C PHE A 66 -3.48 -18.73 22.08
N SER A 67 -4.01 -19.96 22.20
CA SER A 67 -5.43 -20.21 22.54
C SER A 67 -5.89 -19.60 23.88
N SER A 68 -4.97 -19.24 24.77
CA SER A 68 -5.29 -18.59 26.05
C SER A 68 -5.61 -17.09 25.94
N GLY A 69 -5.27 -16.44 24.82
CA GLY A 69 -5.35 -14.98 24.66
C GLY A 69 -6.55 -14.46 23.87
N LEU A 70 -7.18 -15.28 23.03
CA LEU A 70 -8.25 -14.85 22.12
C LEU A 70 -9.60 -14.77 22.84
N LYS A 71 -10.16 -13.56 22.94
CA LYS A 71 -11.42 -13.27 23.66
C LYS A 71 -12.65 -13.10 22.77
N ASN A 72 -12.52 -13.26 21.45
CA ASN A 72 -13.59 -13.02 20.48
C ASN A 72 -13.93 -14.31 19.71
N PRO A 73 -15.20 -14.78 19.71
CA PRO A 73 -15.54 -16.09 19.13
C PRO A 73 -15.36 -16.19 17.60
N GLU A 74 -15.57 -15.11 16.86
CA GLU A 74 -15.54 -15.11 15.40
C GLU A 74 -14.11 -15.30 14.85
N ASP A 75 -13.12 -14.65 15.48
CA ASP A 75 -11.70 -14.83 15.15
C ASP A 75 -11.24 -16.28 15.37
N ILE A 76 -11.76 -16.93 16.42
CA ILE A 76 -11.49 -18.35 16.71
C ILE A 76 -12.13 -19.25 15.63
N GLN A 77 -13.38 -19.00 15.23
CA GLN A 77 -14.03 -19.78 14.17
C GLN A 77 -13.33 -19.64 12.82
N GLN A 78 -12.94 -18.42 12.41
CA GLN A 78 -12.22 -18.23 11.15
C GLN A 78 -10.84 -18.91 11.20
N PHE A 79 -10.11 -18.79 12.32
CA PHE A 79 -8.81 -19.45 12.46
C PHE A 79 -8.91 -20.99 12.49
N GLN A 80 -9.96 -21.57 13.10
CA GLN A 80 -10.22 -23.01 13.01
C GLN A 80 -10.52 -23.45 11.57
N LYS A 81 -11.33 -22.68 10.84
CA LYS A 81 -11.67 -22.96 9.44
C LYS A 81 -10.45 -22.92 8.51
N ASP A 82 -9.51 -22.00 8.76
CA ASP A 82 -8.24 -21.93 8.02
C ASP A 82 -7.28 -23.07 8.40
N LEU A 83 -7.34 -23.58 9.64
CA LEU A 83 -6.61 -24.75 10.09
C LEU A 83 -7.16 -26.06 9.49
N ASP A 84 -8.49 -26.20 9.41
CA ASP A 84 -9.16 -27.34 8.78
C ASP A 84 -8.88 -27.38 7.27
N SER A 85 -8.90 -26.23 6.59
CA SER A 85 -8.46 -26.07 5.19
C SER A 85 -7.00 -26.51 4.97
N LEU A 86 -6.12 -26.23 5.93
CA LEU A 86 -4.73 -26.72 5.90
C LEU A 86 -4.66 -28.24 6.10
N GLN A 87 -5.51 -28.84 6.94
CA GLN A 87 -5.61 -30.30 7.07
C GLN A 87 -6.14 -30.96 5.80
N GLU A 88 -7.20 -30.44 5.18
CA GLU A 88 -7.71 -30.95 3.89
C GLU A 88 -6.63 -30.88 2.80
N SER A 89 -5.87 -29.78 2.73
CA SER A 89 -4.75 -29.62 1.80
C SER A 89 -3.67 -30.70 1.98
N ILE A 90 -3.34 -31.05 3.23
CA ILE A 90 -2.39 -32.13 3.56
C ILE A 90 -2.99 -33.52 3.27
N LEU A 91 -4.31 -33.69 3.43
CA LEU A 91 -5.02 -34.94 3.12
C LEU A 91 -5.09 -35.18 1.60
N ALA A 92 -5.34 -34.13 0.81
CA ALA A 92 -5.30 -34.17 -0.65
C ALA A 92 -3.90 -34.53 -1.17
N ALA A 93 -2.84 -33.93 -0.58
CA ALA A 93 -1.46 -34.28 -0.89
C ALA A 93 -1.13 -35.75 -0.59
N LYS A 94 -1.77 -36.37 0.42
CA LYS A 94 -1.69 -37.83 0.66
C LYS A 94 -2.47 -38.64 -0.37
N GLY A 95 -3.67 -38.20 -0.78
CA GLY A 95 -4.48 -38.91 -1.77
C GLY A 95 -3.77 -39.05 -3.14
N ILE A 96 -3.03 -38.02 -3.55
CA ILE A 96 -2.28 -37.98 -4.81
C ILE A 96 -1.10 -38.98 -4.84
N LEU A 97 -0.60 -39.44 -3.68
CA LEU A 97 0.41 -40.50 -3.59
C LEU A 97 -0.14 -41.92 -3.83
N GLY A 98 -1.47 -42.10 -3.90
CA GLY A 98 -2.12 -43.41 -3.96
C GLY A 98 -2.57 -43.90 -5.34
N ILE A 99 -2.46 -43.09 -6.40
CA ILE A 99 -3.02 -43.41 -7.73
C ILE A 99 -1.93 -43.34 -8.81
N GLN A 100 -1.84 -44.39 -9.64
CA GLN A 100 -0.94 -44.44 -10.79
C GLN A 100 -1.52 -43.64 -11.97
N ALA A 101 -0.77 -42.66 -12.51
CA ALA A 101 -0.62 -42.39 -13.96
C ALA A 101 0.03 -41.01 -14.27
N LYS A 102 1.37 -41.00 -14.26
CA LYS A 102 2.26 -40.34 -15.25
C LYS A 102 2.21 -38.81 -15.55
N ASP A 103 1.06 -38.16 -15.71
CA ASP A 103 0.95 -36.97 -16.59
C ASP A 103 0.92 -35.57 -15.93
N THR A 104 1.07 -35.44 -14.61
CA THR A 104 0.94 -34.13 -13.90
C THR A 104 2.22 -33.63 -13.20
N ARG A 105 3.38 -34.25 -13.42
CA ARG A 105 4.62 -33.90 -12.70
C ARG A 105 5.31 -32.61 -13.19
N GLU A 106 5.20 -32.24 -14.47
CA GLU A 106 5.83 -31.00 -14.97
C GLU A 106 5.04 -29.74 -14.62
N ASN A 107 3.71 -29.78 -14.74
CA ASN A 107 2.83 -28.64 -14.47
C ASN A 107 2.92 -28.13 -13.02
N PHE A 108 3.20 -29.00 -12.05
CA PHE A 108 3.37 -28.61 -10.64
C PHE A 108 4.65 -27.79 -10.38
N LEU A 109 5.75 -28.10 -11.07
CA LEU A 109 7.04 -27.42 -10.81
C LEU A 109 7.08 -25.99 -11.38
N ASN A 110 6.40 -25.74 -12.50
CA ASN A 110 6.35 -24.41 -13.11
C ASN A 110 5.46 -23.42 -12.34
N GLN A 111 4.38 -23.87 -11.67
CA GLN A 111 3.50 -22.95 -10.91
C GLN A 111 4.11 -22.46 -9.58
N VAL A 112 5.10 -23.16 -9.01
CA VAL A 112 5.67 -22.83 -7.70
C VAL A 112 6.86 -21.83 -7.79
N SER A 113 7.55 -21.79 -8.93
CA SER A 113 8.76 -20.97 -9.12
C SER A 113 8.47 -19.46 -9.31
N GLU A 114 7.48 -19.09 -10.12
CA GLU A 114 7.33 -17.71 -10.58
C GLU A 114 6.62 -16.74 -9.61
N ASN A 115 5.73 -17.24 -8.74
CA ASN A 115 4.87 -16.37 -7.91
C ASN A 115 5.31 -16.19 -6.44
N SER A 116 6.37 -16.90 -6.02
CA SER A 116 6.75 -17.02 -4.60
C SER A 116 7.81 -16.00 -4.16
N LEU A 117 8.78 -15.69 -5.04
CA LEU A 117 9.95 -14.87 -4.69
C LEU A 117 9.66 -13.35 -4.55
N PRO A 118 8.95 -12.70 -5.50
CA PRO A 118 8.79 -11.23 -5.47
C PRO A 118 7.99 -10.70 -4.27
N LYS A 119 7.08 -11.50 -3.72
CA LYS A 119 6.29 -11.14 -2.53
C LYS A 119 7.15 -11.12 -1.25
N LEU A 120 8.18 -11.96 -1.18
CA LEU A 120 9.07 -12.07 -0.02
C LEU A 120 9.99 -10.85 0.10
N GLU A 121 10.50 -10.34 -1.03
CA GLU A 121 11.31 -9.12 -1.05
C GLU A 121 10.49 -7.86 -0.72
N LYS A 122 9.23 -7.80 -1.16
CA LYS A 122 8.34 -6.67 -0.85
C LYS A 122 8.05 -6.55 0.66
N LEU A 123 7.72 -7.65 1.33
CA LEU A 123 7.54 -7.68 2.79
C LEU A 123 8.81 -7.25 3.54
N LYS A 124 9.99 -7.62 3.04
CA LYS A 124 11.29 -7.23 3.59
C LYS A 124 11.60 -5.74 3.40
N SER A 125 11.05 -5.11 2.37
CA SER A 125 11.11 -3.66 2.15
C SER A 125 10.18 -2.91 3.11
N ASP A 126 8.90 -3.31 3.16
CA ASP A 126 7.87 -2.63 3.96
C ASP A 126 8.14 -2.72 5.47
N TRP A 127 8.68 -3.84 5.96
CA TRP A 127 9.15 -4.00 7.36
C TRP A 127 10.21 -2.96 7.76
N ASN A 128 11.16 -2.66 6.88
CA ASN A 128 12.20 -1.66 7.16
C ASN A 128 11.67 -0.23 7.03
N ARG A 129 10.60 -0.01 6.26
CA ARG A 129 10.01 1.30 6.02
C ARG A 129 9.18 1.84 7.19
N SER A 130 8.58 0.95 7.99
CA SER A 130 7.79 1.32 9.18
C SER A 130 8.63 1.71 10.41
N ARG A 131 9.96 1.64 10.36
CA ARG A 131 10.84 1.83 11.54
C ARG A 131 11.21 3.29 11.84
N SER A 132 10.86 4.25 10.99
CA SER A 132 11.45 5.60 10.97
C SER A 132 10.48 6.79 11.15
N SER A 133 9.26 6.58 11.68
CA SER A 133 8.29 7.68 11.87
C SER A 133 7.60 7.72 13.25
N LEU A 134 7.98 8.77 14.01
CA LEU A 134 7.33 9.33 15.22
C LEU A 134 7.30 8.47 16.51
N SER A 135 6.99 9.15 17.62
CA SER A 135 7.39 8.72 18.97
C SER A 135 6.56 9.34 20.11
N ILE A 136 6.09 8.50 21.04
CA ILE A 136 5.96 8.75 22.51
C ILE A 136 4.86 9.78 22.92
N PRO A 137 4.23 9.71 24.12
CA PRO A 137 4.34 8.74 25.23
C PRO A 137 3.30 7.59 25.11
N VAL A 138 3.02 6.70 26.08
CA VAL A 138 3.34 6.51 27.52
C VAL A 138 3.60 4.99 27.76
N GLN A 139 4.13 4.46 28.87
CA GLN A 139 4.65 4.96 30.15
C GLN A 139 5.87 4.08 30.58
N LYS A 140 6.36 4.18 31.82
CA LYS A 140 7.32 3.23 32.41
C LYS A 140 7.07 2.97 33.90
N GLU A 141 7.05 1.69 34.28
CA GLU A 141 7.57 1.20 35.56
C GLU A 141 8.62 0.12 35.25
N VAL A 142 9.84 0.25 35.77
CA VAL A 142 10.89 -0.80 35.75
C VAL A 142 11.79 -0.62 36.98
N PRO A 143 12.07 -1.66 37.78
CA PRO A 143 12.99 -1.57 38.92
C PRO A 143 14.47 -1.90 38.58
N VAL A 144 15.37 -1.02 39.04
CA VAL A 144 16.56 -1.35 39.86
C VAL A 144 17.73 -2.21 39.29
N TYR A 145 18.86 -1.51 39.06
CA TYR A 145 20.29 -1.97 39.12
C TYR A 145 20.83 -2.84 37.95
N TYR A 146 22.08 -2.70 37.46
CA TYR A 146 23.37 -2.68 38.20
C TYR A 146 24.52 -1.89 37.46
N HIS A 147 25.36 -1.12 38.20
CA HIS A 147 26.83 -0.86 38.01
C HIS A 147 27.42 -0.33 36.65
N PHE A 148 28.55 0.42 36.55
CA PHE A 148 29.39 1.26 37.45
C PHE A 148 30.45 2.07 36.61
N LEU A 149 31.25 2.94 37.25
CA LEU A 149 32.57 3.52 36.81
C LEU A 149 32.70 4.67 35.75
N PHE A 150 32.96 5.89 36.27
CA PHE A 150 34.16 6.77 36.02
C PHE A 150 34.30 7.83 34.87
N ALA A 151 35.21 8.79 35.17
CA ALA A 151 35.69 9.99 34.42
C ALA A 151 34.72 11.20 34.36
N ILE A 152 34.92 12.39 34.99
CA ILE A 152 36.06 13.15 35.58
C ILE A 152 36.97 13.89 34.56
N PHE A 153 37.32 15.15 34.88
CA PHE A 153 37.95 16.25 34.10
C PHE A 153 36.97 17.04 33.19
N GLY A 154 36.93 18.39 33.10
CA GLY A 154 37.59 19.50 33.84
C GLY A 154 37.47 20.83 33.03
N THR A 155 37.75 22.07 33.50
CA THR A 155 37.95 22.66 34.85
C THR A 155 38.11 24.21 34.76
N LEU A 156 37.45 25.01 35.65
CA LEU A 156 37.62 26.48 35.86
C LEU A 156 37.17 27.40 34.69
N ILE A 157 36.82 28.69 34.83
CA ILE A 157 37.28 29.87 35.63
C ILE A 157 36.04 30.68 36.11
N LEU A 158 35.81 30.94 37.42
CA LEU A 158 36.14 32.14 38.26
C LEU A 158 35.60 33.52 37.78
N PRO A 159 35.21 34.51 38.64
CA PRO A 159 34.95 34.56 40.11
C PRO A 159 33.43 34.80 40.46
N ALA A 160 32.87 34.57 41.67
CA ALA A 160 32.94 35.30 42.96
C ALA A 160 32.56 36.82 42.89
N LEU A 161 31.85 37.46 43.85
CA LEU A 161 31.69 37.24 45.32
C LEU A 161 30.41 37.94 45.91
N VAL A 162 30.11 37.68 47.20
CA VAL A 162 29.25 38.45 48.19
C VAL A 162 27.76 38.00 48.32
N ILE A 163 27.20 37.39 49.40
CA ILE A 163 27.19 37.57 50.90
C ILE A 163 26.16 38.66 51.33
N TYR A 164 25.20 38.54 52.29
CA TYR A 164 24.72 37.58 53.33
C TYR A 164 23.30 38.01 53.85
N LEU A 165 22.57 37.27 54.74
CA LEU A 165 21.58 37.88 55.69
C LEU A 165 20.92 36.99 56.81
N LYS A 166 20.64 37.62 57.99
CA LYS A 166 19.84 37.25 59.24
C LYS A 166 20.60 36.58 60.42
N PRO A 167 20.15 36.61 61.74
CA PRO A 167 18.91 37.16 62.44
C PRO A 167 19.01 37.92 63.86
N PHE A 168 17.91 38.61 64.36
CA PHE A 168 17.38 38.94 65.78
C PHE A 168 18.11 39.78 66.95
N SER A 169 17.52 40.81 67.70
CA SER A 169 17.85 41.40 69.12
C SER A 169 17.12 42.74 69.67
N SER A 170 17.15 43.17 71.01
CA SER A 170 16.57 44.47 71.65
C SER A 170 16.80 44.84 73.21
N GLY A 171 16.51 46.09 73.78
CA GLY A 171 16.56 46.51 75.28
C GLY A 171 16.18 48.00 75.81
N SER A 172 16.11 48.36 77.15
CA SER A 172 15.83 49.74 77.86
C SER A 172 16.08 49.77 79.47
N ILE A 173 15.87 50.70 80.49
CA ILE A 173 15.23 52.04 80.95
C ILE A 173 15.99 52.66 82.26
N VAL A 174 15.75 53.62 83.27
CA VAL A 174 14.79 54.65 83.95
C VAL A 174 15.53 55.67 84.98
N ASN A 175 14.94 56.77 85.61
CA ASN A 175 15.09 57.39 87.04
C ASN A 175 14.72 58.95 87.33
N THR A 176 14.68 59.50 88.60
CA THR A 176 14.29 60.91 89.16
C THR A 176 14.97 61.33 90.56
N GLY A 177 14.86 62.47 91.36
CA GLY A 177 14.27 63.88 91.44
C GLY A 177 14.30 64.60 92.89
N SER A 178 14.26 65.97 93.13
CA SER A 178 14.28 66.70 94.50
C SER A 178 14.01 68.29 94.60
N SER A 179 13.93 68.97 95.82
CA SER A 179 13.60 70.45 96.10
C SER A 179 13.90 71.08 97.55
N ASP A 180 13.82 72.44 97.84
CA ASP A 180 13.97 73.16 99.21
C ASP A 180 13.47 74.69 99.39
N SER A 181 13.68 75.40 100.55
CA SER A 181 12.98 76.57 101.23
C SER A 181 13.27 78.07 100.91
N GLU A 182 14.30 78.45 100.14
CA GLU A 182 14.50 79.85 99.68
C GLU A 182 13.34 80.39 98.82
N GLU A 183 12.45 79.48 98.43
CA GLU A 183 11.44 79.61 97.40
C GLU A 183 10.42 80.72 97.69
N PHE A 184 10.02 80.97 98.94
CA PHE A 184 8.99 81.97 99.26
C PHE A 184 9.38 83.40 98.83
N ILE A 185 10.62 83.82 99.12
CA ILE A 185 11.12 85.15 98.72
C ILE A 185 11.27 85.22 97.20
N ARG A 186 11.69 84.11 96.58
CA ARG A 186 11.84 83.96 95.12
C ARG A 186 10.48 84.09 94.41
N ILE A 187 9.45 83.41 94.91
CA ILE A 187 8.06 83.47 94.42
C ILE A 187 7.48 84.87 94.55
N LYS A 188 7.57 85.52 95.73
CA LYS A 188 7.06 86.89 95.90
C LYS A 188 7.74 87.87 94.94
N THR A 189 9.07 87.77 94.78
CA THR A 189 9.84 88.65 93.90
C THR A 189 9.53 88.40 92.42
N ALA A 190 9.19 87.18 92.03
CA ALA A 190 8.64 86.89 90.71
C ALA A 190 7.27 87.56 90.51
N LEU A 191 6.32 87.34 91.42
CA LEU A 191 4.96 87.91 91.36
C LEU A 191 4.94 89.45 91.32
N ASP A 192 5.85 90.12 92.04
CA ASP A 192 5.99 91.59 92.02
C ASP A 192 6.50 92.15 90.68
N ASN A 193 7.01 91.30 89.78
CA ASN A 193 7.58 91.67 88.50
C ASN A 193 6.90 91.01 87.28
N VAL A 194 5.91 90.11 87.45
CA VAL A 194 5.11 89.64 86.31
C VAL A 194 4.22 90.76 85.76
N THR A 195 3.98 90.75 84.45
CA THR A 195 3.14 91.73 83.75
C THR A 195 1.64 91.44 83.88
N THR A 196 1.25 90.20 84.20
CA THR A 196 -0.14 89.84 84.56
C THR A 196 -0.62 90.70 85.72
N ASN A 197 -1.83 91.24 85.65
CA ASN A 197 -2.40 92.06 86.71
C ASN A 197 -2.93 91.15 87.83
N ILE A 198 -2.16 90.96 88.90
CA ILE A 198 -2.48 90.00 89.97
C ILE A 198 -2.87 90.72 91.26
N MET A 199 -4.06 90.41 91.76
CA MET A 199 -4.57 90.79 93.08
C MET A 199 -4.89 89.52 93.88
N MET A 200 -4.51 89.46 95.16
CA MET A 200 -4.82 88.35 96.06
C MET A 200 -5.59 88.86 97.27
N ALA A 201 -6.52 88.06 97.75
CA ALA A 201 -7.31 88.31 98.94
C ALA A 201 -7.35 87.07 99.86
N ASP A 202 -7.47 87.30 101.16
CA ASP A 202 -7.56 86.25 102.19
C ASP A 202 -8.92 85.54 102.24
N GLN A 203 -9.09 84.62 103.20
CA GLN A 203 -10.35 83.92 103.48
C GLN A 203 -11.55 84.87 103.73
N ASN A 204 -11.29 86.08 104.25
CA ASN A 204 -12.30 87.10 104.51
C ASN A 204 -12.53 88.01 103.28
N LEU A 205 -11.92 87.68 102.14
CA LEU A 205 -11.92 88.43 100.89
C LEU A 205 -11.27 89.83 101.01
N LYS A 206 -10.42 90.03 102.03
CA LYS A 206 -9.65 91.26 102.22
C LYS A 206 -8.39 91.22 101.36
N VAL A 207 -8.14 92.25 100.55
CA VAL A 207 -7.01 92.29 99.61
C VAL A 207 -5.69 92.37 100.37
N THR A 208 -4.94 91.28 100.37
CA THR A 208 -3.66 91.13 101.08
C THR A 208 -2.45 91.44 100.19
N TYR A 209 -2.60 91.33 98.87
CA TYR A 209 -1.52 91.60 97.92
C TYR A 209 -2.04 92.11 96.57
N MET A 210 -1.26 92.99 95.94
CA MET A 210 -1.45 93.49 94.58
C MET A 210 -0.08 93.74 93.98
N ASN A 211 0.21 93.16 92.80
CA ASN A 211 1.48 93.42 92.13
C ASN A 211 1.54 94.82 91.48
N LYS A 212 2.70 95.19 90.93
CA LYS A 212 2.90 96.51 90.31
C LYS A 212 1.99 96.73 89.08
N SER A 213 1.72 95.67 88.32
CA SER A 213 0.94 95.76 87.08
C SER A 213 -0.51 96.13 87.35
N ILE A 214 -1.19 95.42 88.27
CA ILE A 214 -2.61 95.68 88.55
C ILE A 214 -2.87 97.07 89.14
N ARG A 215 -1.93 97.60 89.94
CA ARG A 215 -1.98 98.97 90.45
C ARG A 215 -1.91 99.98 89.31
N LYS A 216 -1.05 99.75 88.32
CA LYS A 216 -0.95 100.60 87.13
C LYS A 216 -2.18 100.48 86.21
N MET A 217 -2.72 99.27 86.03
CA MET A 217 -3.95 99.06 85.25
C MET A 217 -5.14 99.80 85.87
N PHE A 218 -5.42 99.59 87.16
CA PHE A 218 -6.53 100.28 87.83
C PHE A 218 -6.29 101.78 88.01
N GLY A 219 -5.04 102.23 88.20
CA GLY A 219 -4.71 103.66 88.22
C GLY A 219 -4.95 104.35 86.88
N ASN A 220 -4.54 103.73 85.77
CA ASN A 220 -4.81 104.24 84.42
C ASN A 220 -6.32 104.30 84.11
N ALA A 221 -7.09 103.34 84.62
CA ALA A 221 -8.54 103.27 84.43
C ALA A 221 -9.33 104.04 85.51
N GLU A 222 -8.69 104.66 86.50
CA GLU A 222 -9.35 105.19 87.69
C GLU A 222 -10.39 106.27 87.34
N GLU A 223 -10.06 107.21 86.44
CA GLU A 223 -10.98 108.26 85.99
C GLU A 223 -12.13 107.74 85.12
N ASP A 224 -11.95 106.61 84.41
CA ASP A 224 -13.04 105.96 83.69
C ASP A 224 -13.97 105.24 84.68
N ILE A 225 -13.42 104.45 85.59
CA ILE A 225 -14.17 103.71 86.63
C ILE A 225 -14.96 104.69 87.54
N LYS A 226 -14.38 105.83 87.90
CA LYS A 226 -15.03 106.91 88.68
C LYS A 226 -16.33 107.43 88.05
N LYS A 227 -16.50 107.37 86.72
CA LYS A 227 -17.75 107.77 86.03
C LYS A 227 -18.96 106.93 86.47
N GLN A 228 -18.72 105.69 86.91
CA GLN A 228 -19.74 104.74 87.37
C GLN A 228 -19.65 104.48 88.88
N LEU A 229 -18.47 104.62 89.48
CA LEU A 229 -18.19 104.35 90.89
C LEU A 229 -17.29 105.45 91.47
N SER A 230 -17.86 106.64 91.72
CA SER A 230 -17.14 107.87 92.09
C SER A 230 -16.27 107.79 93.37
N GLN A 231 -16.53 106.80 94.23
CA GLN A 231 -15.76 106.52 95.46
C GLN A 231 -14.52 105.64 95.21
N PHE A 232 -14.33 105.08 94.01
CA PHE A 232 -13.18 104.26 93.66
C PHE A 232 -11.86 105.06 93.74
N ARG A 233 -10.84 104.52 94.41
CA ARG A 233 -9.46 105.01 94.45
C ARG A 233 -8.54 103.79 94.48
N MET A 234 -7.54 103.73 93.60
CA MET A 234 -6.68 102.55 93.46
C MET A 234 -5.85 102.30 94.74
N GLU A 235 -5.35 103.35 95.39
CA GLU A 235 -4.52 103.22 96.59
C GLU A 235 -5.26 102.62 97.80
N SER A 236 -6.59 102.81 97.89
CA SER A 236 -7.40 102.25 98.98
C SER A 236 -7.79 100.79 98.79
N LEU A 237 -7.44 100.16 97.65
CA LEU A 237 -7.71 98.74 97.39
C LEU A 237 -6.98 97.82 98.39
N MET A 238 -5.73 98.12 98.74
CA MET A 238 -4.95 97.30 99.67
C MET A 238 -5.58 97.32 101.07
N GLY A 239 -5.96 96.15 101.58
CA GLY A 239 -6.65 96.02 102.86
C GLY A 239 -8.15 96.37 102.84
N SER A 240 -8.72 96.77 101.70
CA SER A 240 -10.18 96.77 101.50
C SER A 240 -10.69 95.34 101.26
N ASN A 241 -12.02 95.14 101.21
CA ASN A 241 -12.57 93.91 100.66
C ASN A 241 -12.55 93.99 99.12
N ILE A 242 -12.21 92.89 98.45
CA ILE A 242 -12.15 92.81 96.98
C ILE A 242 -13.51 93.06 96.31
N ASP A 243 -14.61 92.90 97.04
CA ASP A 243 -15.96 93.17 96.54
C ASP A 243 -16.33 94.67 96.50
N SER A 244 -15.65 95.53 97.29
CA SER A 244 -16.07 96.90 97.66
C SER A 244 -16.36 97.85 96.49
N TYR A 245 -15.91 97.49 95.29
CA TYR A 245 -15.99 98.31 94.08
C TYR A 245 -16.74 97.60 92.93
N HIS A 246 -17.62 96.66 93.25
CA HIS A 246 -18.57 96.07 92.30
C HIS A 246 -19.95 96.70 92.41
N LYS A 247 -20.74 96.66 91.32
CA LYS A 247 -22.11 97.24 91.30
C LYS A 247 -23.10 96.51 92.23
N ASN A 248 -22.81 95.27 92.61
CA ASN A 248 -23.50 94.53 93.67
C ASN A 248 -22.48 93.72 94.49
N PRO A 249 -21.85 94.33 95.52
CA PRO A 249 -20.76 93.70 96.27
C PRO A 249 -21.19 92.38 96.96
N ALA A 250 -22.43 92.30 97.46
CA ALA A 250 -22.96 91.13 98.14
C ALA A 250 -23.02 89.88 97.23
N HIS A 251 -23.41 90.05 95.96
CA HIS A 251 -23.41 88.98 94.96
C HIS A 251 -21.98 88.50 94.66
N GLN A 252 -21.04 89.42 94.50
CA GLN A 252 -19.62 89.09 94.30
C GLN A 252 -19.02 88.36 95.50
N ARG A 253 -19.39 88.71 96.75
CA ARG A 253 -18.99 87.92 97.93
C ARG A 253 -19.59 86.52 97.95
N GLY A 254 -20.78 86.30 97.38
CA GLY A 254 -21.34 84.95 97.21
C GLY A 254 -20.43 84.09 96.34
N ILE A 255 -20.23 84.51 95.08
CA ILE A 255 -19.36 83.82 94.10
C ILE A 255 -17.95 83.62 94.68
N LEU A 256 -17.35 84.68 95.24
CA LEU A 256 -16.00 84.62 95.79
C LEU A 256 -15.91 83.89 97.12
N LYS A 257 -17.00 83.56 97.81
CA LYS A 257 -16.98 82.71 99.03
C LYS A 257 -17.06 81.22 98.68
N GLU A 258 -17.89 80.86 97.70
CA GLU A 258 -18.08 79.48 97.23
C GLU A 258 -17.05 79.05 96.17
N LEU A 259 -16.17 79.97 95.75
CA LEU A 259 -15.09 79.74 94.78
C LEU A 259 -14.22 78.52 95.16
N ASN A 260 -14.39 77.43 94.42
CA ASN A 260 -13.67 76.15 94.56
C ASN A 260 -12.93 75.71 93.28
N GLN A 261 -13.10 76.45 92.17
CA GLN A 261 -12.44 76.25 90.88
C GLN A 261 -12.22 77.60 90.18
N THR A 262 -11.51 77.60 89.05
CA THR A 262 -11.31 78.81 88.21
C THR A 262 -12.65 79.40 87.74
N PHE A 263 -12.99 80.59 88.22
CA PHE A 263 -14.12 81.38 87.73
C PHE A 263 -13.65 82.46 86.77
N ARG A 264 -14.19 82.49 85.55
CA ARG A 264 -13.90 83.49 84.51
C ARG A 264 -15.11 84.37 84.31
N SER A 265 -14.91 85.68 84.21
CA SER A 265 -15.99 86.64 83.96
C SER A 265 -15.47 87.83 83.16
N ASN A 266 -16.33 88.42 82.34
CA ASN A 266 -16.14 89.77 81.81
C ASN A 266 -17.03 90.72 82.61
N ILE A 267 -16.49 91.85 83.06
CA ILE A 267 -17.27 92.92 83.69
C ILE A 267 -17.01 94.25 82.98
N GLU A 268 -18.05 95.07 82.84
CA GLU A 268 -17.94 96.38 82.22
C GLU A 268 -18.27 97.48 83.23
N ILE A 269 -17.29 98.37 83.46
CA ILE A 269 -17.37 99.44 84.46
C ILE A 269 -16.74 100.71 83.87
N GLY A 270 -17.47 101.83 83.89
CA GLY A 270 -16.94 103.13 83.45
C GLY A 270 -16.72 103.27 81.94
N GLY A 271 -17.25 102.33 81.14
CA GLY A 271 -16.96 102.22 79.70
C GLY A 271 -15.70 101.40 79.39
N ARG A 272 -15.15 100.69 80.37
CA ARG A 272 -14.05 99.72 80.20
C ARG A 272 -14.55 98.29 80.37
N SER A 273 -14.26 97.44 79.40
CA SER A 273 -14.48 96.00 79.43
C SER A 273 -13.25 95.30 80.05
N PHE A 274 -13.39 94.77 81.26
CA PHE A 274 -12.35 93.98 81.93
C PHE A 274 -12.70 92.49 81.92
N ASP A 275 -11.78 91.65 81.43
CA ASP A 275 -11.79 90.22 81.74
C ASP A 275 -11.11 89.98 83.09
N LEU A 276 -11.68 89.09 83.90
CA LEU A 276 -11.11 88.66 85.17
C LEU A 276 -11.18 87.15 85.34
N ILE A 277 -10.16 86.59 85.98
CA ILE A 277 -9.99 85.16 86.23
C ILE A 277 -9.70 84.99 87.73
N ALA A 278 -10.72 84.61 88.50
CA ALA A 278 -10.59 84.33 89.92
C ALA A 278 -10.32 82.84 90.15
N ASN A 279 -9.19 82.52 90.78
CA ASN A 279 -8.84 81.18 91.23
C ASN A 279 -8.82 81.14 92.77
N PRO A 280 -9.32 80.08 93.42
CA PRO A 280 -9.14 79.92 94.86
C PRO A 280 -7.68 79.59 95.17
N ILE A 281 -7.22 80.02 96.34
CA ILE A 281 -5.96 79.55 96.93
C ILE A 281 -6.35 78.52 97.98
N LEU A 282 -5.88 77.28 97.85
CA LEU A 282 -6.18 76.14 98.73
C LEU A 282 -4.89 75.61 99.39
N THR A 283 -5.02 74.93 100.52
CA THR A 283 -3.99 74.03 101.07
C THR A 283 -3.94 72.71 100.29
N GLU A 284 -2.93 71.88 100.55
CA GLU A 284 -2.90 70.48 100.06
C GLU A 284 -4.04 69.62 100.61
N SER A 285 -4.63 69.97 101.76
CA SER A 285 -5.87 69.35 102.28
C SER A 285 -7.15 69.83 101.59
N GLY A 286 -7.07 70.80 100.68
CA GLY A 286 -8.22 71.41 100.00
C GLY A 286 -8.90 72.54 100.77
N ASP A 287 -8.44 72.86 101.99
CA ASP A 287 -8.95 73.97 102.79
C ASP A 287 -8.58 75.31 102.17
N ARG A 288 -9.56 76.20 102.06
CA ARG A 288 -9.36 77.45 101.31
C ARG A 288 -8.63 78.50 102.14
N LEU A 289 -7.54 79.04 101.61
CA LEU A 289 -6.73 80.13 102.17
C LEU A 289 -7.12 81.52 101.63
N GLY A 290 -7.75 81.59 100.45
CA GLY A 290 -8.11 82.88 99.85
C GLY A 290 -8.50 82.78 98.36
N ALA A 291 -8.26 83.84 97.61
CA ALA A 291 -8.35 83.83 96.15
C ALA A 291 -7.27 84.72 95.51
N VAL A 292 -6.81 84.31 94.33
CA VAL A 292 -6.02 85.13 93.41
C VAL A 292 -6.87 85.48 92.20
N VAL A 293 -6.91 86.75 91.83
CA VAL A 293 -7.68 87.26 90.69
C VAL A 293 -6.73 87.95 89.72
N GLU A 294 -6.69 87.41 88.50
CA GLU A 294 -6.02 88.02 87.35
C GLU A 294 -7.00 88.94 86.62
N TRP A 295 -6.51 90.05 86.06
CA TRP A 295 -7.33 91.04 85.34
C TRP A 295 -6.70 91.49 84.01
N ALA A 296 -7.53 91.86 83.03
CA ALA A 296 -7.10 92.46 81.77
C ALA A 296 -8.16 93.44 81.21
N ASP A 297 -7.74 94.66 80.84
CA ASP A 297 -8.57 95.56 80.02
C ASP A 297 -8.52 95.08 78.56
N VAL A 298 -9.67 94.65 78.03
CA VAL A 298 -9.83 94.11 76.67
C VAL A 298 -10.65 95.03 75.75
N THR A 299 -10.91 96.27 76.19
CA THR A 299 -11.85 97.22 75.56
C THR A 299 -11.58 97.43 74.06
N GLU A 300 -10.31 97.63 73.67
CA GLU A 300 -9.97 97.95 72.28
C GLU A 300 -9.87 96.72 71.37
N GLN A 301 -9.54 95.54 71.92
CA GLN A 301 -9.49 94.29 71.15
C GLN A 301 -10.86 93.89 70.61
N LYS A 302 -11.94 94.09 71.39
CA LYS A 302 -13.31 93.79 70.95
C LYS A 302 -13.74 94.61 69.72
N LYS A 303 -13.27 95.86 69.55
CA LYS A 303 -13.62 96.70 68.39
C LYS A 303 -13.00 96.20 67.08
N MET A 304 -11.75 95.75 67.09
CA MET A 304 -11.03 95.34 65.88
C MET A 304 -11.57 94.05 65.25
N LEU A 305 -12.23 93.20 66.05
CA LEU A 305 -12.80 91.93 65.59
C LEU A 305 -14.01 92.10 64.66
N GLU A 306 -14.86 93.11 64.90
CA GLU A 306 -16.12 93.26 64.15
C GLU A 306 -15.90 93.76 62.71
N VAL A 307 -14.93 94.66 62.48
CA VAL A 307 -14.59 95.13 61.12
C VAL A 307 -14.16 93.96 60.23
N ARG A 308 -13.31 93.08 60.77
CA ARG A 308 -12.76 91.91 60.05
C ARG A 308 -13.79 90.81 59.78
N ARG A 309 -14.99 90.91 60.37
CA ARG A 309 -16.11 90.01 60.11
C ARG A 309 -16.75 90.29 58.74
N GLN A 310 -16.86 91.57 58.36
CA GLN A 310 -17.60 92.01 57.18
C GLN A 310 -16.90 91.64 55.86
N GLU A 311 -15.57 91.84 55.77
CA GLU A 311 -14.76 91.49 54.58
C GLU A 311 -14.85 89.99 54.20
N ASN A 312 -14.97 89.11 55.20
CA ASN A 312 -15.08 87.66 54.98
C ASN A 312 -16.44 87.24 54.40
N GLU A 313 -17.52 88.00 54.62
CA GLU A 313 -18.86 87.65 54.10
C GLU A 313 -18.96 87.82 52.58
N GLU A 314 -18.23 88.76 52.00
CA GLU A 314 -18.22 89.00 50.55
C GLU A 314 -17.40 87.94 49.80
N LEU A 315 -16.19 87.63 50.26
CA LEU A 315 -15.38 86.51 49.73
C LEU A 315 -16.11 85.17 49.82
N THR A 316 -16.84 84.93 50.92
CA THR A 316 -17.68 83.73 51.09
C THR A 316 -18.80 83.68 50.05
N ARG A 317 -19.43 84.82 49.72
CA ARG A 317 -20.52 84.91 48.75
C ARG A 317 -20.09 84.52 47.34
N ILE A 318 -18.95 85.02 46.87
CA ILE A 318 -18.38 84.68 45.55
C ILE A 318 -18.04 83.18 45.50
N LYS A 319 -17.39 82.65 46.54
CA LYS A 319 -17.06 81.22 46.62
C LYS A 319 -18.32 80.34 46.59
N VAL A 320 -19.36 80.69 47.34
CA VAL A 320 -20.63 79.93 47.39
C VAL A 320 -21.38 79.97 46.06
N ALA A 321 -21.24 81.03 45.25
CA ALA A 321 -21.78 81.07 43.89
C ALA A 321 -21.04 80.09 42.96
N LEU A 322 -19.70 80.08 42.98
CA LEU A 322 -18.87 79.16 42.19
C LEU A 322 -19.05 77.69 42.62
N ASP A 323 -19.19 77.44 43.93
CA ASP A 323 -19.35 76.10 44.51
C ASP A 323 -20.68 75.41 44.12
N ASN A 324 -21.65 76.15 43.60
CA ASN A 324 -22.99 75.66 43.28
C ASN A 324 -23.40 75.82 41.80
N THR A 325 -22.55 76.34 40.92
CA THR A 325 -22.82 76.30 39.47
C THR A 325 -22.61 74.90 38.90
N SER A 326 -23.38 74.54 37.87
CA SER A 326 -23.30 73.25 37.17
C SER A 326 -22.16 73.16 36.15
N THR A 327 -21.57 74.28 35.74
CA THR A 327 -20.37 74.28 34.89
C THR A 327 -19.19 73.70 35.67
N ASN A 328 -18.42 72.79 35.08
CA ASN A 328 -17.24 72.21 35.71
C ASN A 328 -16.08 73.24 35.68
N ILE A 329 -15.84 73.96 36.78
CA ILE A 329 -14.89 75.07 36.82
C ILE A 329 -13.63 74.70 37.62
N MET A 330 -12.47 74.89 36.98
CA MET A 330 -11.14 74.87 37.59
C MET A 330 -10.49 76.25 37.47
N ILE A 331 -9.82 76.74 38.52
CA ILE A 331 -9.03 77.97 38.47
C ILE A 331 -7.60 77.66 38.93
N ALA A 332 -6.62 78.15 38.17
CA ALA A 332 -5.19 78.04 38.45
C ALA A 332 -4.51 79.41 38.55
N ASP A 333 -3.44 79.50 39.33
CA ASP A 333 -2.62 80.72 39.49
C ASP A 333 -1.74 81.04 38.26
N THR A 334 -0.98 82.13 38.34
CA THR A 334 0.03 82.53 37.34
C THR A 334 1.09 81.45 37.06
N HIS A 335 1.31 80.52 37.98
CA HIS A 335 2.24 79.39 37.84
C HIS A 335 1.53 78.11 37.36
N LEU A 336 0.24 78.20 37.03
CA LEU A 336 -0.66 77.10 36.62
C LEU A 336 -0.98 76.05 37.70
N ASN A 337 -0.79 76.39 38.98
CA ASN A 337 -1.19 75.53 40.09
C ASN A 337 -2.67 75.73 40.42
N ILE A 338 -3.43 74.64 40.48
CA ILE A 338 -4.89 74.63 40.70
C ILE A 338 -5.18 75.16 42.10
N LYS A 339 -5.84 76.31 42.21
CA LYS A 339 -6.24 76.94 43.49
C LYS A 339 -7.68 76.65 43.87
N TYR A 340 -8.52 76.36 42.88
CA TYR A 340 -9.94 76.13 43.10
C TYR A 340 -10.51 75.15 42.08
N MET A 341 -11.43 74.31 42.55
CA MET A 341 -12.24 73.37 41.79
C MET A 341 -13.62 73.37 42.42
N ASN A 342 -14.69 73.54 41.63
CA ASN A 342 -16.05 73.49 42.16
C ASN A 342 -16.59 72.06 42.30
N LYS A 343 -17.74 71.90 42.95
CA LYS A 343 -18.37 70.59 43.19
C LYS A 343 -18.67 69.83 41.89
N ALA A 344 -19.02 70.55 40.81
CA ALA A 344 -19.31 69.96 39.51
C ALA A 344 -18.08 69.25 38.94
N ILE A 345 -16.93 69.94 38.81
CA ILE A 345 -15.74 69.32 38.22
C ILE A 345 -15.15 68.19 39.08
N VAL A 346 -15.26 68.30 40.41
CA VAL A 346 -14.85 67.23 41.32
C VAL A 346 -15.70 65.98 41.06
N LYS A 347 -17.03 66.11 40.97
CA LYS A 347 -17.93 64.99 40.67
C LYS A 347 -17.75 64.42 39.26
N MET A 348 -17.45 65.26 38.27
CA MET A 348 -17.12 64.82 36.91
C MET A 348 -15.87 63.92 36.91
N PHE A 349 -14.79 64.35 37.57
CA PHE A 349 -13.57 63.55 37.69
C PHE A 349 -13.74 62.33 38.59
N GLU A 350 -14.62 62.37 39.60
CA GLU A 350 -14.95 61.22 40.46
C GLU A 350 -15.60 60.09 39.64
N ILE A 351 -16.61 60.42 38.84
CA ILE A 351 -17.28 59.49 37.92
C ILE A 351 -16.29 58.95 36.86
N GLY A 352 -15.32 59.76 36.44
CA GLY A 352 -14.32 59.39 35.43
C GLY A 352 -13.04 58.75 35.97
N GLU A 353 -12.82 58.67 37.29
CA GLU A 353 -11.48 58.38 37.85
C GLU A 353 -10.96 56.99 37.47
N SER A 354 -11.85 55.98 37.49
CA SER A 354 -11.53 54.60 37.12
C SER A 354 -11.19 54.43 35.64
N ASP A 355 -11.74 55.27 34.77
CA ASP A 355 -11.43 55.30 33.34
C ASP A 355 -10.12 56.05 33.08
N ILE A 356 -9.99 57.26 33.64
CA ILE A 356 -8.79 58.11 33.51
C ILE A 356 -7.53 57.34 33.96
N ARG A 357 -7.62 56.57 35.07
CA ARG A 357 -6.52 55.74 35.57
C ARG A 357 -6.06 54.62 34.62
N LYS A 358 -6.86 54.22 33.61
CA LYS A 358 -6.43 53.26 32.56
C LYS A 358 -5.29 53.82 31.70
N GLN A 359 -5.24 55.14 31.54
CA GLN A 359 -4.22 55.85 30.75
C GLN A 359 -3.24 56.63 31.63
N LEU A 360 -3.70 57.13 32.78
CA LEU A 360 -2.92 57.93 33.73
C LEU A 360 -2.96 57.26 35.12
N THR A 361 -2.20 56.18 35.28
CA THR A 361 -2.21 55.33 36.49
C THR A 361 -1.95 56.07 37.81
N ASN A 362 -1.21 57.18 37.76
CA ASN A 362 -0.89 58.03 38.92
C ASN A 362 -1.93 59.14 39.18
N PHE A 363 -3.04 59.18 38.44
CA PHE A 363 -4.11 60.17 38.64
C PHE A 363 -4.91 59.88 39.91
N HIS A 364 -5.01 60.88 40.79
CA HIS A 364 -5.86 60.84 41.97
C HIS A 364 -6.56 62.18 42.16
N LEU A 365 -7.89 62.18 42.17
CA LEU A 365 -8.73 63.38 42.33
C LEU A 365 -8.38 64.18 43.60
N ASN A 366 -8.11 63.48 44.71
CA ASN A 366 -7.73 64.10 45.98
C ASN A 366 -6.33 64.76 45.99
N LYS A 367 -5.56 64.66 44.91
CA LYS A 367 -4.26 65.33 44.73
C LYS A 367 -4.27 66.46 43.70
N LEU A 368 -5.39 66.70 42.99
CA LEU A 368 -5.48 67.76 41.98
C LEU A 368 -5.41 69.17 42.56
N LEU A 369 -6.07 69.41 43.70
CA LEU A 369 -6.05 70.74 44.32
C LEU A 369 -4.64 71.04 44.85
N GLY A 370 -4.04 72.12 44.37
CA GLY A 370 -2.65 72.51 44.64
C GLY A 370 -1.62 71.93 43.66
N SER A 371 -1.95 70.93 42.83
CA SER A 371 -1.04 70.43 41.79
C SER A 371 -1.01 71.38 40.58
N ASN A 372 -0.03 71.19 39.69
CA ASN A 372 -0.02 71.91 38.41
C ASN A 372 -1.01 71.28 37.42
N ILE A 373 -1.75 72.10 36.69
CA ILE A 373 -2.74 71.63 35.70
C ILE A 373 -2.09 70.86 34.53
N ASP A 374 -0.79 71.09 34.26
CA ASP A 374 -0.07 70.42 33.18
C ASP A 374 0.36 68.97 33.50
N SER A 375 0.35 68.58 34.79
CA SER A 375 1.03 67.38 35.29
C SER A 375 0.38 66.05 34.89
N TYR A 376 -0.75 66.12 34.17
CA TYR A 376 -1.53 64.99 33.69
C TYR A 376 -1.65 64.94 32.15
N HIS A 377 -0.93 65.80 31.42
CA HIS A 377 -0.87 65.80 29.95
C HIS A 377 0.31 64.96 29.42
N LYS A 378 0.17 64.39 28.21
CA LYS A 378 1.25 63.63 27.52
C LYS A 378 2.52 64.46 27.26
N ASN A 379 2.41 65.79 27.20
CA ASN A 379 3.54 66.72 27.12
C ASN A 379 3.23 67.97 27.99
N PRO A 380 3.63 67.98 29.27
CA PRO A 380 3.35 69.10 30.17
C PRO A 380 3.99 70.41 29.72
N ALA A 381 5.21 70.38 29.17
CA ALA A 381 5.91 71.58 28.71
C ALA A 381 5.18 72.29 27.56
N HIS A 382 4.63 71.52 26.60
CA HIS A 382 3.79 72.05 25.53
C HIS A 382 2.48 72.65 26.09
N GLN A 383 1.83 71.96 27.03
CA GLN A 383 0.60 72.43 27.67
C GLN A 383 0.84 73.75 28.44
N ARG A 384 1.96 73.84 29.17
CA ARG A 384 2.42 75.05 29.88
C ARG A 384 2.69 76.21 28.92
N GLY A 385 3.28 75.94 27.76
CA GLY A 385 3.51 76.93 26.70
C GLY A 385 2.20 77.53 26.17
N ILE A 386 1.21 76.68 25.87
CA ILE A 386 -0.14 77.14 25.49
C ILE A 386 -0.77 77.94 26.63
N LEU A 387 -0.87 77.34 27.83
CA LEU A 387 -1.59 77.93 28.97
C LEU A 387 -0.94 79.21 29.52
N GLY A 388 0.35 79.44 29.25
CA GLY A 388 1.07 80.68 29.59
C GLY A 388 0.90 81.81 28.58
N SER A 389 0.58 81.53 27.31
CA SER A 389 0.66 82.51 26.20
C SER A 389 -0.69 83.00 25.67
N PHE A 390 -1.81 82.33 26.00
CA PHE A 390 -3.12 82.73 25.48
C PHE A 390 -3.68 84.00 26.16
N THR A 391 -4.08 84.97 25.33
CA THR A 391 -4.75 86.23 25.73
C THR A 391 -6.26 86.21 25.50
N ASN A 392 -6.76 85.26 24.70
CA ASN A 392 -8.17 85.10 24.32
C ASN A 392 -8.62 83.64 24.56
N THR A 393 -9.93 83.41 24.64
CA THR A 393 -10.56 82.09 24.82
C THR A 393 -9.90 80.97 24.00
N PHE A 394 -9.27 80.01 24.67
CA PHE A 394 -8.72 78.81 24.05
C PHE A 394 -9.71 77.64 24.17
N LYS A 395 -9.95 76.90 23.08
CA LYS A 395 -10.83 75.72 23.05
C LYS A 395 -10.09 74.49 22.58
N SER A 396 -10.34 73.33 23.20
CA SER A 396 -9.73 72.05 22.84
C SER A 396 -10.64 70.87 23.18
N SER A 397 -10.34 69.70 22.60
CA SER A 397 -10.98 68.42 22.92
C SER A 397 -9.86 67.40 23.13
N ILE A 398 -9.87 66.68 24.26
CA ILE A 398 -8.83 65.72 24.62
C ILE A 398 -9.44 64.38 25.03
N GLU A 399 -8.73 63.28 24.77
CA GLU A 399 -9.14 61.94 25.19
C GLU A 399 -8.19 61.36 26.24
N ILE A 400 -8.77 60.91 27.36
CA ILE A 400 -8.04 60.32 28.48
C ILE A 400 -8.81 59.10 29.00
N GLY A 401 -8.20 57.92 28.89
CA GLY A 401 -8.74 56.69 29.50
C GLY A 401 -9.99 56.11 28.83
N GLY A 402 -10.29 56.53 27.58
CA GLY A 402 -11.54 56.21 26.88
C GLY A 402 -12.68 57.19 27.17
N ARG A 403 -12.39 58.35 27.77
CA ARG A 403 -13.32 59.48 27.91
C ARG A 403 -12.85 60.69 27.10
N THR A 404 -13.80 61.36 26.45
CA THR A 404 -13.57 62.62 25.74
C THR A 404 -13.99 63.80 26.64
N PHE A 405 -13.07 64.73 26.86
CA PHE A 405 -13.35 66.00 27.52
C PHE A 405 -13.15 67.17 26.55
N ASP A 406 -14.15 68.03 26.43
CA ASP A 406 -14.02 69.33 25.79
C ASP A 406 -13.66 70.38 26.86
N LEU A 407 -12.77 71.32 26.51
CA LEU A 407 -12.21 72.32 27.41
C LEU A 407 -12.31 73.73 26.82
N ILE A 408 -12.62 74.71 27.67
CA ILE A 408 -12.61 76.14 27.35
C ILE A 408 -11.81 76.87 28.42
N ALA A 409 -10.67 77.49 28.05
CA ALA A 409 -9.79 78.20 28.96
C ALA A 409 -9.79 79.72 28.68
N ASN A 410 -9.91 80.52 29.74
CA ASN A 410 -9.94 81.98 29.71
C ASN A 410 -8.90 82.55 30.72
N PRO A 411 -8.19 83.64 30.38
CA PRO A 411 -7.23 84.24 31.31
C PRO A 411 -7.96 85.06 32.38
N ILE A 412 -7.42 85.08 33.60
CA ILE A 412 -7.87 85.98 34.67
C ILE A 412 -6.88 87.14 34.74
N LEU A 413 -7.39 88.37 34.66
CA LEU A 413 -6.61 89.61 34.63
C LEU A 413 -7.03 90.55 35.78
N THR A 414 -6.16 91.48 36.17
CA THR A 414 -6.53 92.66 36.98
C THR A 414 -7.21 93.72 36.12
N ASP A 415 -7.81 94.73 36.76
CA ASP A 415 -8.34 95.92 36.07
C ASP A 415 -7.26 96.71 35.30
N ASN A 416 -5.98 96.51 35.64
CA ASN A 416 -4.82 97.07 34.94
C ASN A 416 -4.29 96.18 33.79
N GLY A 417 -4.83 94.98 33.61
CA GLY A 417 -4.43 94.01 32.59
C GLY A 417 -3.35 93.00 33.02
N ASP A 418 -2.87 93.04 34.26
CA ASP A 418 -1.89 92.07 34.77
C ASP A 418 -2.52 90.68 34.94
N ARG A 419 -1.81 89.61 34.55
CA ARG A 419 -2.36 88.25 34.64
C ARG A 419 -2.34 87.73 36.08
N LEU A 420 -3.50 87.31 36.58
CA LEU A 420 -3.68 86.65 37.89
C LEU A 420 -3.70 85.11 37.77
N GLY A 421 -4.06 84.58 36.60
CA GLY A 421 -4.15 83.14 36.38
C GLY A 421 -4.98 82.74 35.17
N ALA A 422 -5.64 81.59 35.24
CA ALA A 422 -6.57 81.11 34.23
C ALA A 422 -7.75 80.36 34.87
N VAL A 423 -8.93 80.51 34.27
CA VAL A 423 -10.11 79.67 34.52
C VAL A 423 -10.28 78.70 33.36
N VAL A 424 -10.60 77.44 33.66
CA VAL A 424 -10.83 76.38 32.67
C VAL A 424 -12.15 75.70 32.97
N GLU A 425 -13.05 75.73 32.00
CA GLU A 425 -14.30 74.98 31.97
C GLU A 425 -14.07 73.62 31.30
N TRP A 426 -14.67 72.57 31.83
CA TRP A 426 -14.57 71.20 31.32
C TRP A 426 -15.95 70.60 31.01
N SER A 427 -16.03 69.68 30.03
CA SER A 427 -17.25 68.94 29.72
C SER A 427 -16.92 67.52 29.25
N ASP A 428 -17.34 66.49 29.99
CA ASP A 428 -17.32 65.11 29.51
C ASP A 428 -18.42 64.92 28.45
N VAL A 429 -18.02 64.71 27.20
CA VAL A 429 -18.92 64.54 26.04
C VAL A 429 -18.99 63.09 25.56
N THR A 430 -18.48 62.13 26.34
CA THR A 430 -18.30 60.72 25.94
C THR A 430 -19.61 60.06 25.50
N GLU A 431 -20.67 60.15 26.31
CA GLU A 431 -21.98 59.57 25.94
C GLU A 431 -22.67 60.32 24.80
N GLN A 432 -22.45 61.63 24.68
CA GLN A 432 -23.02 62.42 23.58
C GLN A 432 -22.39 62.00 22.24
N LYS A 433 -21.07 61.75 22.20
CA LYS A 433 -20.40 61.18 21.04
C LYS A 433 -20.87 59.75 20.75
N LYS A 434 -21.03 58.88 21.76
CA LYS A 434 -21.59 57.52 21.57
C LYS A 434 -23.00 57.52 20.98
N VAL A 435 -23.90 58.40 21.43
CA VAL A 435 -25.27 58.48 20.90
C VAL A 435 -25.29 59.03 19.46
N ALA A 436 -24.43 60.00 19.14
CA ALA A 436 -24.24 60.47 17.77
C ALA A 436 -23.64 59.38 16.86
N GLU A 437 -22.68 58.61 17.36
CA GLU A 437 -22.08 57.49 16.63
C GLU A 437 -23.04 56.31 16.49
N ALA A 438 -23.88 55.99 17.47
CA ALA A 438 -24.94 54.98 17.36
C ALA A 438 -25.94 55.33 16.24
N ARG A 439 -26.38 56.59 16.16
CA ARG A 439 -27.22 57.07 15.04
C ARG A 439 -26.49 57.09 13.70
N ARG A 440 -25.17 57.33 13.69
CA ARG A 440 -24.38 57.16 12.45
C ARG A 440 -24.33 55.69 12.07
N LEU A 441 -24.05 54.79 13.01
CA LEU A 441 -23.97 53.34 12.79
C LEU A 441 -25.28 52.73 12.29
N GLU A 442 -26.42 53.14 12.84
CA GLU A 442 -27.77 52.72 12.38
C GLU A 442 -28.02 53.14 10.91
N ASN A 443 -27.65 54.37 10.54
CA ASN A 443 -27.82 54.87 9.18
C ASN A 443 -26.73 54.35 8.22
N ASP A 444 -25.50 54.13 8.71
CA ASP A 444 -24.41 53.43 8.04
C ASP A 444 -24.79 51.97 7.80
N GLU A 445 -25.60 51.34 8.67
CA GLU A 445 -26.08 49.96 8.56
C GLU A 445 -27.24 49.84 7.55
N LEU A 446 -28.24 50.73 7.60
CA LEU A 446 -29.24 50.82 6.53
C LEU A 446 -28.58 51.09 5.15
N THR A 447 -27.58 51.97 5.12
CA THR A 447 -26.77 52.23 3.93
C THR A 447 -25.95 51.00 3.52
N ARG A 448 -25.37 50.26 4.47
CA ARG A 448 -24.60 49.03 4.22
C ARG A 448 -25.48 47.91 3.69
N ILE A 449 -26.67 47.70 4.23
CA ILE A 449 -27.66 46.73 3.73
C ILE A 449 -28.05 47.10 2.30
N LYS A 450 -28.39 48.37 2.03
CA LYS A 450 -28.68 48.84 0.68
C LYS A 450 -27.50 48.65 -0.29
N VAL A 451 -26.28 49.00 0.13
CA VAL A 451 -25.06 48.88 -0.69
C VAL A 451 -24.67 47.41 -0.91
N ALA A 452 -24.94 46.52 0.05
CA ALA A 452 -24.76 45.07 -0.12
C ALA A 452 -25.78 44.51 -1.12
N LEU A 453 -27.05 44.87 -0.98
CA LEU A 453 -28.10 44.53 -1.96
C LEU A 453 -27.78 45.10 -3.35
N ASP A 454 -27.32 46.34 -3.45
CA ASP A 454 -26.98 47.03 -4.71
C ASP A 454 -25.79 46.38 -5.45
N ASN A 455 -24.98 45.56 -4.78
CA ASN A 455 -23.78 44.94 -5.36
C ASN A 455 -23.75 43.41 -5.27
N THR A 456 -24.74 42.74 -4.66
CA THR A 456 -24.85 41.28 -4.73
C THR A 456 -25.19 40.81 -6.15
N SER A 457 -24.73 39.62 -6.53
CA SER A 457 -25.01 38.98 -7.81
C SER A 457 -26.41 38.37 -7.89
N THR A 458 -27.05 38.09 -6.75
CA THR A 458 -28.46 37.67 -6.69
C THR A 458 -29.37 38.77 -7.21
N ASN A 459 -30.33 38.46 -8.08
CA ASN A 459 -31.25 39.45 -8.64
C ASN A 459 -32.39 39.74 -7.64
N VAL A 460 -32.19 40.68 -6.71
CA VAL A 460 -33.14 41.01 -5.63
C VAL A 460 -34.09 42.16 -6.01
N MET A 461 -35.40 41.90 -5.96
CA MET A 461 -36.49 42.87 -6.11
C MET A 461 -37.33 42.92 -4.82
N ILE A 462 -37.76 44.11 -4.39
CA ILE A 462 -38.64 44.30 -3.21
C ILE A 462 -39.87 45.13 -3.59
N ALA A 463 -41.04 44.67 -3.15
CA ALA A 463 -42.32 45.38 -3.29
C ALA A 463 -43.00 45.61 -1.93
N ASP A 464 -43.84 46.64 -1.84
CA ASP A 464 -44.59 46.99 -0.62
C ASP A 464 -45.85 46.13 -0.41
N ASN A 465 -46.68 46.50 0.58
CA ASN A 465 -47.98 45.86 0.84
C ASN A 465 -49.02 46.07 -0.27
N ASP A 466 -48.89 47.13 -1.07
CA ASP A 466 -49.71 47.38 -2.26
C ASP A 466 -49.13 46.69 -3.52
N PHE A 467 -48.08 45.87 -3.34
CA PHE A 467 -47.34 45.11 -4.36
C PHE A 467 -46.56 45.98 -5.37
N ASN A 468 -46.33 47.25 -5.06
CA ASN A 468 -45.56 48.17 -5.89
C ASN A 468 -44.07 48.03 -5.61
N ILE A 469 -43.27 47.83 -6.65
CA ILE A 469 -41.81 47.61 -6.58
C ILE A 469 -41.14 48.87 -6.03
N LYS A 470 -40.58 48.79 -4.81
CA LYS A 470 -39.86 49.89 -4.15
C LYS A 470 -38.35 49.85 -4.38
N TYR A 471 -37.81 48.68 -4.70
CA TYR A 471 -36.38 48.49 -4.89
C TYR A 471 -36.09 47.34 -5.86
N MET A 472 -35.04 47.52 -6.65
CA MET A 472 -34.44 46.54 -7.55
C MET A 472 -32.94 46.78 -7.54
N ASN A 473 -32.13 45.74 -7.34
CA ASN A 473 -30.68 45.90 -7.39
C ASN A 473 -30.12 45.90 -8.83
N LYS A 474 -28.82 46.21 -8.96
CA LYS A 474 -28.12 46.26 -10.25
C LYS A 474 -28.17 44.94 -11.01
N ALA A 475 -28.23 43.81 -10.31
CA ALA A 475 -28.35 42.48 -10.91
C ALA A 475 -29.71 42.33 -11.61
N VAL A 476 -30.84 42.60 -10.94
CA VAL A 476 -32.18 42.61 -11.57
C VAL A 476 -32.21 43.51 -12.80
N TYR A 477 -31.67 44.74 -12.69
CA TYR A 477 -31.62 45.66 -13.83
C TYR A 477 -30.83 45.07 -15.00
N LYS A 478 -29.65 44.47 -14.77
CA LYS A 478 -28.84 43.85 -15.83
C LYS A 478 -29.51 42.61 -16.43
N MET A 479 -30.12 41.75 -15.60
CA MET A 479 -30.86 40.57 -16.04
C MET A 479 -32.02 40.94 -16.96
N PHE A 480 -32.86 41.90 -16.55
CA PHE A 480 -33.95 42.37 -17.39
C PHE A 480 -33.47 43.19 -18.59
N GLN A 481 -32.39 43.98 -18.50
CA GLN A 481 -31.85 44.71 -19.65
C GLN A 481 -31.39 43.74 -20.75
N ASN A 482 -30.72 42.65 -20.38
CA ASN A 482 -30.31 41.58 -21.31
C ASN A 482 -31.51 40.81 -21.89
N SER A 483 -32.66 40.84 -21.22
CA SER A 483 -33.86 40.06 -21.56
C SER A 483 -35.00 40.90 -22.15
N GLU A 484 -34.92 42.23 -22.12
CA GLU A 484 -36.04 43.13 -22.41
C GLU A 484 -36.56 42.97 -23.85
N GLY A 485 -35.65 42.79 -24.81
CA GLY A 485 -35.98 42.50 -26.21
C GLY A 485 -36.70 41.17 -26.43
N ASP A 486 -36.54 40.20 -25.52
CA ASP A 486 -37.31 38.96 -25.52
C ASP A 486 -38.63 39.14 -24.78
N ILE A 487 -38.61 39.68 -23.56
CA ILE A 487 -39.79 39.87 -22.71
C ILE A 487 -40.86 40.69 -23.44
N ARG A 488 -40.48 41.75 -24.17
CA ARG A 488 -41.40 42.56 -24.99
C ARG A 488 -42.13 41.79 -26.10
N LYS A 489 -41.65 40.62 -26.53
CA LYS A 489 -42.34 39.75 -27.51
C LYS A 489 -43.65 39.16 -26.96
N GLN A 490 -43.74 38.96 -25.64
CA GLN A 490 -44.92 38.45 -24.94
C GLN A 490 -45.64 39.54 -24.12
N LEU A 491 -44.89 40.53 -23.61
CA LEU A 491 -45.38 41.63 -22.79
C LEU A 491 -45.01 42.97 -23.44
N ALA A 492 -45.73 43.36 -24.50
CA ALA A 492 -45.40 44.54 -25.32
C ALA A 492 -45.38 45.88 -24.55
N SER A 493 -46.02 45.96 -23.38
CA SER A 493 -46.00 47.11 -22.47
C SER A 493 -44.82 47.13 -21.50
N PHE A 494 -43.94 46.12 -21.52
CA PHE A 494 -42.80 46.03 -20.60
C PHE A 494 -41.71 47.07 -20.92
N ASN A 495 -41.38 47.90 -19.94
CA ASN A 495 -40.33 48.91 -20.02
C ASN A 495 -39.55 48.95 -18.70
N LEU A 496 -38.27 48.58 -18.74
CA LEU A 496 -37.40 48.48 -17.59
C LEU A 496 -37.19 49.83 -16.87
N GLN A 497 -37.17 50.96 -17.59
CA GLN A 497 -36.95 52.27 -16.96
C GLN A 497 -38.14 52.76 -16.14
N SER A 498 -39.36 52.30 -16.47
CA SER A 498 -40.58 52.62 -15.72
C SER A 498 -41.01 51.50 -14.77
N LEU A 499 -40.21 50.45 -14.59
CA LEU A 499 -40.60 49.27 -13.78
C LEU A 499 -40.62 49.58 -12.28
N LEU A 500 -39.67 50.40 -11.80
CA LEU A 500 -39.65 50.86 -10.41
C LEU A 500 -40.89 51.72 -10.10
N GLY A 501 -41.62 51.36 -9.05
CA GLY A 501 -42.89 51.97 -8.67
C GLY A 501 -44.14 51.35 -9.31
N THR A 502 -44.00 50.46 -10.30
CA THR A 502 -45.13 49.67 -10.84
C THR A 502 -45.37 48.39 -10.03
N ASN A 503 -46.45 47.68 -10.32
CA ASN A 503 -46.84 46.49 -9.58
C ASN A 503 -46.03 45.24 -10.02
N ILE A 504 -45.67 44.39 -9.06
CA ILE A 504 -44.88 43.17 -9.29
C ILE A 504 -45.66 42.09 -10.07
N ASP A 505 -46.98 42.21 -10.16
CA ASP A 505 -47.85 41.28 -10.88
C ASP A 505 -47.77 41.40 -12.42
N THR A 506 -47.14 42.47 -12.93
CA THR A 506 -47.10 42.85 -14.36
C THR A 506 -46.45 41.83 -15.29
N PHE A 507 -45.69 40.87 -14.74
CA PHE A 507 -45.07 39.77 -15.49
C PHE A 507 -46.03 38.58 -15.76
N HIS A 508 -47.19 38.53 -15.11
CA HIS A 508 -48.02 37.32 -15.01
C HIS A 508 -49.30 37.40 -15.85
N LYS A 509 -49.67 36.28 -16.49
CA LYS A 509 -50.90 36.16 -17.31
C LYS A 509 -52.20 36.35 -16.53
N ASN A 510 -52.16 36.21 -15.19
CA ASN A 510 -53.25 36.53 -14.29
C ASN A 510 -52.72 37.37 -13.10
N PRO A 511 -52.68 38.70 -13.24
CA PRO A 511 -52.14 39.59 -12.21
C PRO A 511 -52.90 39.51 -10.87
N ALA A 512 -54.23 39.33 -10.92
CA ALA A 512 -55.05 39.23 -9.72
C ALA A 512 -54.74 37.97 -8.88
N HIS A 513 -54.44 36.84 -9.54
CA HIS A 513 -53.94 35.64 -8.86
C HIS A 513 -52.57 35.88 -8.23
N GLN A 514 -51.64 36.54 -8.95
CA GLN A 514 -50.30 36.81 -8.43
C GLN A 514 -50.32 37.72 -7.19
N ARG A 515 -51.14 38.78 -7.18
CA ARG A 515 -51.32 39.63 -5.99
C ARG A 515 -51.89 38.87 -4.80
N ASN A 516 -52.84 37.96 -5.02
CA ASN A 516 -53.38 37.11 -3.95
C ASN A 516 -52.32 36.16 -3.38
N LEU A 517 -51.54 35.52 -4.25
CA LEU A 517 -50.45 34.62 -3.87
C LEU A 517 -49.37 35.36 -3.08
N VAL A 518 -48.84 36.48 -3.60
CA VAL A 518 -47.81 37.28 -2.92
C VAL A 518 -48.33 37.92 -1.64
N GLY A 519 -49.61 38.31 -1.58
CA GLY A 519 -50.25 38.88 -0.41
C GLY A 519 -50.33 37.91 0.77
N ASN A 520 -50.64 36.65 0.49
CA ASN A 520 -50.84 35.60 1.49
C ASN A 520 -49.55 34.82 1.84
N LEU A 521 -48.37 35.26 1.40
CA LEU A 521 -47.10 34.63 1.77
C LEU A 521 -46.84 34.69 3.28
N ASN A 522 -46.71 33.52 3.89
CA ASN A 522 -46.32 33.30 5.29
C ASN A 522 -44.98 32.54 5.43
N SER A 523 -44.45 32.01 4.33
CA SER A 523 -43.15 31.34 4.22
C SER A 523 -42.48 31.68 2.88
N THR A 524 -41.30 31.13 2.65
CA THR A 524 -40.70 31.04 1.31
C THR A 524 -41.64 30.35 0.32
N TYR A 525 -41.70 30.86 -0.90
CA TYR A 525 -42.41 30.28 -2.03
C TYR A 525 -41.49 30.25 -3.26
N GLU A 526 -41.29 29.06 -3.82
CA GLU A 526 -40.41 28.83 -4.97
C GLU A 526 -41.22 28.48 -6.22
N SER A 527 -40.83 29.03 -7.37
CA SER A 527 -41.56 28.84 -8.63
C SER A 527 -40.68 29.12 -9.85
N SER A 528 -40.87 28.37 -10.94
CA SER A 528 -40.27 28.68 -12.24
C SER A 528 -41.34 29.26 -13.18
N ILE A 529 -41.03 30.36 -13.86
CA ILE A 529 -41.90 30.95 -14.90
C ILE A 529 -41.18 31.05 -16.24
N VAL A 530 -41.92 30.90 -17.33
CA VAL A 530 -41.40 31.04 -18.70
C VAL A 530 -41.99 32.29 -19.36
N ILE A 531 -41.12 33.20 -19.79
CA ILE A 531 -41.48 34.44 -20.50
C ILE A 531 -40.71 34.47 -21.82
N SER A 532 -41.42 34.49 -22.95
CA SER A 532 -40.83 34.60 -24.30
C SER A 532 -39.74 33.56 -24.65
N GLY A 533 -39.77 32.39 -23.99
CA GLY A 533 -38.76 31.33 -24.17
C GLY A 533 -37.57 31.39 -23.21
N ARG A 534 -37.53 32.37 -22.28
CA ARG A 534 -36.61 32.37 -21.14
C ARG A 534 -37.28 31.76 -19.91
N THR A 535 -36.53 30.96 -19.16
CA THR A 535 -36.95 30.32 -17.91
C THR A 535 -36.33 31.05 -16.72
N PHE A 536 -37.18 31.69 -15.91
CA PHE A 536 -36.77 32.36 -14.67
C PHE A 536 -37.20 31.54 -13.47
N ASN A 537 -36.25 31.20 -12.59
CA ASN A 537 -36.56 30.75 -11.24
C ASN A 537 -36.81 31.96 -10.33
N LEU A 538 -37.83 31.84 -9.48
CA LEU A 538 -38.27 32.86 -8.53
C LEU A 538 -38.29 32.26 -7.11
N ILE A 539 -37.74 33.00 -6.15
CA ILE A 539 -37.86 32.70 -4.73
C ILE A 539 -38.47 33.93 -4.04
N ALA A 540 -39.71 33.82 -3.58
CA ALA A 540 -40.45 34.90 -2.94
C ALA A 540 -40.54 34.68 -1.42
N ASN A 541 -40.26 35.72 -0.63
CA ASN A 541 -40.34 35.70 0.83
C ASN A 541 -41.12 36.93 1.34
N PRO A 542 -41.97 36.79 2.37
CA PRO A 542 -42.63 37.94 3.00
C PRO A 542 -41.63 38.76 3.82
N ILE A 543 -41.75 40.09 3.79
CA ILE A 543 -41.00 40.99 4.67
C ILE A 543 -41.89 41.33 5.86
N LEU A 544 -41.43 41.02 7.06
CA LEU A 544 -42.13 41.29 8.32
C LEU A 544 -41.38 42.33 9.16
N SER A 545 -42.16 43.12 9.90
CA SER A 545 -41.71 44.04 10.95
C SER A 545 -41.33 43.28 12.23
N SER A 546 -40.62 43.94 13.15
CA SER A 546 -40.23 43.37 14.45
C SER A 546 -41.41 43.08 15.40
N ASP A 547 -42.59 43.64 15.12
CA ASP A 547 -43.86 43.35 15.77
C ASP A 547 -44.74 42.35 15.00
N GLY A 548 -44.21 41.74 13.92
CA GLY A 548 -44.89 40.76 13.09
C GLY A 548 -45.81 41.33 12.00
N GLN A 549 -45.97 42.66 11.90
CA GLN A 549 -46.75 43.26 10.81
C GLN A 549 -46.07 43.05 9.45
N ARG A 550 -46.83 42.71 8.41
CA ARG A 550 -46.32 42.59 7.04
C ARG A 550 -45.92 43.97 6.50
N LEU A 551 -44.74 44.08 5.90
CA LEU A 551 -44.20 45.29 5.28
C LEU A 551 -44.16 45.23 3.74
N GLY A 552 -44.08 44.01 3.19
CA GLY A 552 -43.94 43.80 1.76
C GLY A 552 -43.55 42.36 1.40
N ALA A 553 -42.94 42.18 0.24
CA ALA A 553 -42.30 40.94 -0.17
C ALA A 553 -40.97 41.22 -0.89
N VAL A 554 -40.00 40.32 -0.71
CA VAL A 554 -38.79 40.24 -1.52
C VAL A 554 -38.92 39.07 -2.49
N VAL A 555 -38.46 39.26 -3.74
CA VAL A 555 -38.42 38.23 -4.78
C VAL A 555 -37.01 38.20 -5.38
N GLU A 556 -36.37 37.06 -5.29
CA GLU A 556 -35.11 36.75 -5.96
C GLU A 556 -35.40 36.11 -7.31
N TRP A 557 -34.67 36.52 -8.35
CA TRP A 557 -34.80 36.00 -9.72
C TRP A 557 -33.50 35.32 -10.17
N SER A 558 -33.60 34.31 -11.04
CA SER A 558 -32.46 33.75 -11.79
C SER A 558 -32.88 33.29 -13.19
N ASP A 559 -32.23 33.79 -14.25
CA ASP A 559 -32.43 33.32 -15.63
C ASP A 559 -31.58 32.07 -15.88
N ILE A 560 -32.20 30.90 -15.79
CA ILE A 560 -31.54 29.59 -15.95
C ILE A 560 -31.56 29.08 -17.41
N THR A 561 -31.98 29.92 -18.37
CA THR A 561 -32.18 29.50 -19.77
C THR A 561 -30.90 28.98 -20.42
N GLY A 562 -29.75 29.60 -20.12
CA GLY A 562 -28.46 29.15 -20.63
C GLY A 562 -28.00 27.82 -20.01
N GLU A 563 -28.27 27.62 -18.72
CA GLU A 563 -27.89 26.41 -17.98
C GLU A 563 -28.66 25.19 -18.50
N LEU A 564 -29.98 25.32 -18.67
CA LEU A 564 -30.84 24.29 -19.26
C LEU A 564 -30.45 23.96 -20.72
N ALA A 565 -30.01 24.95 -21.50
CA ALA A 565 -29.55 24.72 -22.87
C ALA A 565 -28.26 23.88 -22.91
N VAL A 566 -27.29 24.18 -22.03
CA VAL A 566 -26.04 23.41 -21.94
C VAL A 566 -26.26 22.03 -21.33
N GLN A 567 -27.17 21.88 -20.36
CA GLN A 567 -27.58 20.56 -19.87
C GLN A 567 -28.10 19.68 -21.01
N LYS A 568 -29.03 20.20 -21.83
CA LYS A 568 -29.61 19.43 -22.95
C LYS A 568 -28.57 19.08 -24.03
N GLU A 569 -27.64 19.98 -24.33
CA GLU A 569 -26.52 19.69 -25.25
C GLU A 569 -25.64 18.55 -24.71
N ILE A 570 -25.37 18.51 -23.41
CA ILE A 570 -24.61 17.43 -22.77
C ILE A 570 -25.42 16.11 -22.76
N GLU A 571 -26.72 16.14 -22.47
CA GLU A 571 -27.59 14.96 -22.52
C GLU A 571 -27.64 14.33 -23.93
N GLU A 572 -27.73 15.15 -24.98
CA GLU A 572 -27.71 14.69 -26.37
C GLU A 572 -26.35 14.06 -26.74
N ILE A 573 -25.24 14.65 -26.31
CA ILE A 573 -23.88 14.16 -26.59
C ILE A 573 -23.56 12.88 -25.82
N VAL A 574 -23.91 12.81 -24.53
CA VAL A 574 -23.77 11.59 -23.72
C VAL A 574 -24.67 10.48 -24.28
N GLY A 575 -25.88 10.83 -24.75
CA GLY A 575 -26.79 9.89 -25.42
C GLY A 575 -26.33 9.40 -26.80
N ALA A 576 -25.39 10.10 -27.45
CA ALA A 576 -24.71 9.65 -28.67
C ALA A 576 -23.53 8.72 -28.32
N ALA A 577 -22.65 9.15 -27.40
CA ALA A 577 -21.50 8.37 -26.95
C ALA A 577 -21.91 7.02 -26.32
N ALA A 578 -23.00 6.99 -25.56
CA ALA A 578 -23.57 5.75 -25.01
C ALA A 578 -24.09 4.76 -26.07
N LYS A 579 -24.21 5.16 -27.33
CA LYS A 579 -24.55 4.33 -28.49
C LYS A 579 -23.33 4.02 -29.38
N GLY A 580 -22.14 4.43 -28.97
CA GLY A 580 -20.91 4.31 -29.75
C GLY A 580 -20.67 5.43 -30.77
N ASP A 581 -21.53 6.45 -30.86
CA ASP A 581 -21.24 7.62 -31.68
C ASP A 581 -20.38 8.62 -30.89
N PHE A 582 -19.06 8.47 -31.05
CA PHE A 582 -18.07 9.37 -30.49
C PHE A 582 -17.75 10.57 -31.39
N LYS A 583 -18.46 10.83 -32.52
CA LYS A 583 -18.14 11.93 -33.46
C LYS A 583 -18.75 13.28 -33.08
N THR A 584 -19.82 13.28 -32.30
CA THR A 584 -20.44 14.53 -31.82
C THR A 584 -19.49 15.26 -30.86
N ARG A 585 -19.55 16.59 -30.77
CA ARG A 585 -18.71 17.45 -29.92
C ARG A 585 -19.53 18.58 -29.29
N VAL A 586 -19.18 18.97 -28.07
CA VAL A 586 -19.71 20.16 -27.37
C VAL A 586 -19.21 21.41 -28.08
N ARG A 587 -20.10 22.34 -28.42
CA ARG A 587 -19.72 23.63 -29.02
C ARG A 587 -19.18 24.56 -27.94
N LEU A 588 -17.94 25.02 -28.07
CA LEU A 588 -17.28 25.88 -27.08
C LEU A 588 -17.61 27.37 -27.26
N GLU A 589 -18.33 27.73 -28.31
CA GLU A 589 -18.75 29.09 -28.61
C GLU A 589 -19.87 29.53 -27.66
N GLY A 590 -19.74 30.73 -27.07
CA GLY A 590 -20.68 31.24 -26.07
C GLY A 590 -20.63 30.53 -24.70
N LYS A 591 -19.64 29.65 -24.46
CA LYS A 591 -19.41 29.01 -23.15
C LYS A 591 -18.14 29.58 -22.51
N ASP A 592 -18.29 30.03 -21.26
CA ASP A 592 -17.21 30.55 -20.41
C ASP A 592 -17.08 29.74 -19.12
N GLY A 593 -15.93 29.87 -18.44
CA GLY A 593 -15.67 29.28 -17.13
C GLY A 593 -15.92 27.77 -17.08
N PHE A 594 -16.70 27.33 -16.09
CA PHE A 594 -17.01 25.91 -15.84
C PHE A 594 -17.55 25.18 -17.08
N PHE A 595 -18.54 25.76 -17.77
CA PHE A 595 -19.16 25.12 -18.94
C PHE A 595 -18.18 24.98 -20.11
N ARG A 596 -17.20 25.89 -20.22
CA ARG A 596 -16.15 25.78 -21.21
C ARG A 596 -15.20 24.62 -20.90
N SER A 597 -14.66 24.57 -19.69
CA SER A 597 -13.73 23.51 -19.27
C SER A 597 -14.40 22.12 -19.27
N LEU A 598 -15.69 22.05 -18.95
CA LEU A 598 -16.50 20.84 -19.09
C LEU A 598 -16.62 20.40 -20.56
N GLY A 599 -16.91 21.33 -21.47
CA GLY A 599 -16.96 21.04 -22.91
C GLY A 599 -15.61 20.62 -23.49
N GLU A 600 -14.52 21.26 -23.07
CA GLU A 600 -13.14 20.90 -23.46
C GLU A 600 -12.76 19.50 -22.93
N GLY A 601 -13.12 19.18 -21.69
CA GLY A 601 -12.93 17.86 -21.09
C GLY A 601 -13.72 16.75 -21.80
N ILE A 602 -15.01 16.98 -22.08
CA ILE A 602 -15.86 16.05 -22.84
C ILE A 602 -15.29 15.83 -24.24
N ASN A 603 -14.94 16.90 -24.97
CA ASN A 603 -14.39 16.78 -26.32
C ASN A 603 -13.06 16.02 -26.36
N SER A 604 -12.20 16.20 -25.34
CA SER A 604 -10.96 15.44 -25.19
C SER A 604 -11.21 13.95 -24.92
N PHE A 605 -12.13 13.62 -24.00
CA PHE A 605 -12.53 12.24 -23.72
C PHE A 605 -13.14 11.53 -24.94
N LEU A 606 -14.02 12.22 -25.67
CA LEU A 606 -14.61 11.69 -26.91
C LEU A 606 -13.55 11.49 -27.99
N GLN A 607 -12.56 12.39 -28.12
CA GLN A 607 -11.49 12.23 -29.10
C GLN A 607 -10.60 11.01 -28.82
N VAL A 608 -10.19 10.80 -27.57
CA VAL A 608 -9.37 9.63 -27.19
C VAL A 608 -10.17 8.34 -27.35
N SER A 609 -11.47 8.35 -27.01
CA SER A 609 -12.36 7.21 -27.18
C SER A 609 -12.60 6.88 -28.65
N GLU A 610 -12.83 7.89 -29.50
CA GLU A 610 -13.01 7.72 -30.95
C GLU A 610 -11.77 7.10 -31.60
N THR A 611 -10.59 7.69 -31.39
CA THR A 611 -9.35 7.19 -32.01
C THR A 611 -8.97 5.81 -31.47
N GLY A 612 -9.00 5.62 -30.14
CA GLY A 612 -8.61 4.36 -29.50
C GLY A 612 -9.57 3.19 -29.76
N LEU A 613 -10.87 3.43 -29.97
CA LEU A 613 -11.81 2.38 -30.37
C LEU A 613 -11.76 2.10 -31.86
N ASN A 614 -11.64 3.12 -32.72
CA ASN A 614 -11.55 2.91 -34.16
C ASN A 614 -10.28 2.12 -34.54
N GLU A 615 -9.12 2.39 -33.92
CA GLU A 615 -7.90 1.60 -34.19
C GLU A 615 -8.03 0.13 -33.76
N VAL A 616 -8.83 -0.16 -32.74
CA VAL A 616 -9.13 -1.54 -32.32
C VAL A 616 -10.13 -2.20 -33.27
N VAL A 617 -11.11 -1.45 -33.79
CA VAL A 617 -12.01 -1.92 -34.86
C VAL A 617 -11.23 -2.22 -36.14
N ASP A 618 -10.38 -1.30 -36.60
CA ASP A 618 -9.49 -1.50 -37.76
C ASP A 618 -8.58 -2.73 -37.58
N ALA A 619 -7.98 -2.91 -36.39
CA ALA A 619 -7.13 -4.06 -36.11
C ALA A 619 -7.93 -5.39 -36.10
N LEU A 620 -9.14 -5.40 -35.53
CA LEU A 620 -10.02 -6.56 -35.55
C LEU A 620 -10.62 -6.85 -36.93
N GLU A 621 -10.89 -5.82 -37.74
CA GLU A 621 -11.31 -5.98 -39.14
C GLU A 621 -10.19 -6.57 -39.99
N ARG A 622 -8.95 -6.09 -39.83
CA ARG A 622 -7.77 -6.69 -40.49
C ARG A 622 -7.57 -8.14 -40.09
N LEU A 623 -7.63 -8.43 -38.78
CA LEU A 623 -7.56 -9.80 -38.25
C LEU A 623 -8.67 -10.71 -38.81
N ALA A 624 -9.91 -10.21 -38.89
CA ALA A 624 -11.05 -10.94 -39.45
C ALA A 624 -10.92 -11.19 -40.97
N ASN A 625 -10.19 -10.31 -41.69
CA ASN A 625 -9.79 -10.48 -43.09
C ASN A 625 -8.45 -11.24 -43.26
N GLY A 626 -7.93 -11.87 -42.20
CA GLY A 626 -6.71 -12.68 -42.23
C GLY A 626 -5.39 -11.90 -42.21
N ASP A 627 -5.40 -10.57 -42.10
CA ASP A 627 -4.17 -9.78 -42.08
C ASP A 627 -3.53 -9.78 -40.67
N LEU A 628 -2.47 -10.58 -40.51
CA LEU A 628 -1.66 -10.68 -39.30
C LEU A 628 -0.37 -9.83 -39.39
N THR A 629 -0.26 -8.93 -40.37
CA THR A 629 0.91 -8.04 -40.54
C THR A 629 0.77 -6.70 -39.81
N SER A 630 -0.46 -6.29 -39.50
CA SER A 630 -0.80 -4.97 -38.94
C SER A 630 -0.85 -4.96 -37.41
N LYS A 631 -0.43 -3.85 -36.78
CA LYS A 631 -0.50 -3.63 -35.33
C LYS A 631 -1.01 -2.23 -34.99
N ILE A 632 -1.51 -2.05 -33.78
CA ILE A 632 -1.85 -0.74 -33.20
C ILE A 632 -0.55 -0.08 -32.74
N GLU A 633 -0.13 1.00 -33.40
CA GLU A 633 1.15 1.68 -33.13
C GLU A 633 1.03 2.83 -32.11
N ASN A 634 -0.09 3.56 -32.09
CA ASN A 634 -0.26 4.77 -31.27
C ASN A 634 -0.18 4.51 -29.75
N GLU A 635 0.29 5.48 -28.99
CA GLU A 635 0.52 5.34 -27.54
C GLU A 635 -0.73 5.66 -26.72
N TYR A 636 -1.10 4.71 -25.85
CA TYR A 636 -2.31 4.77 -25.03
C TYR A 636 -2.03 4.39 -23.58
N PHE A 637 -2.75 5.04 -22.67
CA PHE A 637 -2.61 4.83 -21.22
C PHE A 637 -3.81 4.08 -20.63
N GLY A 638 -3.60 3.43 -19.49
CA GLY A 638 -4.66 2.71 -18.78
C GLY A 638 -5.26 1.57 -19.61
N THR A 639 -6.59 1.48 -19.66
CA THR A 639 -7.32 0.40 -20.34
C THR A 639 -7.08 0.37 -21.85
N PHE A 640 -6.97 1.54 -22.51
CA PHE A 640 -6.66 1.60 -23.94
C PHE A 640 -5.25 1.07 -24.25
N GLY A 641 -4.27 1.34 -23.38
CA GLY A 641 -2.92 0.77 -23.47
C GLY A 641 -2.92 -0.76 -23.39
N LYS A 642 -3.68 -1.33 -22.44
CA LYS A 642 -3.87 -2.79 -22.34
C LYS A 642 -4.61 -3.39 -23.54
N LEU A 643 -5.55 -2.65 -24.14
CA LEU A 643 -6.29 -3.10 -25.31
C LEU A 643 -5.39 -3.17 -26.55
N LYS A 644 -4.50 -2.18 -26.74
CA LYS A 644 -3.37 -2.24 -27.69
C LYS A 644 -2.47 -3.45 -27.41
N GLU A 645 -2.03 -3.61 -26.16
CA GLU A 645 -1.10 -4.68 -25.74
C GLU A 645 -1.67 -6.08 -26.06
N TYR A 646 -2.90 -6.37 -25.62
CA TYR A 646 -3.54 -7.66 -25.85
C TYR A 646 -3.95 -7.89 -27.31
N GLY A 647 -4.38 -6.84 -28.03
CA GLY A 647 -4.66 -6.92 -29.47
C GLY A 647 -3.41 -7.29 -30.27
N ASN A 648 -2.31 -6.54 -30.08
CA ASN A 648 -1.03 -6.81 -30.73
C ASN A 648 -0.47 -8.19 -30.34
N THR A 649 -0.58 -8.59 -29.06
CA THR A 649 -0.14 -9.93 -28.58
C THR A 649 -0.94 -11.06 -29.23
N THR A 650 -2.24 -10.85 -29.49
CA THR A 650 -3.09 -11.82 -30.19
C THR A 650 -2.66 -11.97 -31.66
N VAL A 651 -2.38 -10.86 -32.34
CA VAL A 651 -1.83 -10.87 -33.72
C VAL A 651 -0.48 -11.60 -33.75
N ASP A 652 0.44 -11.28 -32.83
CA ASP A 652 1.74 -11.94 -32.73
C ASP A 652 1.61 -13.46 -32.51
N LYS A 653 0.78 -13.89 -31.57
CA LYS A 653 0.59 -15.32 -31.28
C LYS A 653 -0.07 -16.09 -32.42
N LEU A 654 -1.00 -15.48 -33.15
CA LEU A 654 -1.58 -16.10 -34.34
C LEU A 654 -0.57 -16.18 -35.50
N ASN A 655 0.24 -15.14 -35.70
CA ASN A 655 1.29 -15.11 -36.73
C ASN A 655 2.40 -16.14 -36.45
N GLU A 656 2.77 -16.32 -35.18
CA GLU A 656 3.64 -17.39 -34.69
C GLU A 656 3.06 -18.78 -34.99
N ILE A 657 1.82 -19.07 -34.55
CA ILE A 657 1.15 -20.35 -34.76
C ILE A 657 1.00 -20.70 -36.26
N MET A 658 0.59 -19.73 -37.08
CA MET A 658 0.39 -19.95 -38.52
C MET A 658 1.71 -20.13 -39.26
N GLY A 659 2.78 -19.41 -38.86
CA GLY A 659 4.13 -19.67 -39.38
C GLY A 659 4.63 -21.08 -39.03
N ASP A 660 4.36 -21.53 -37.82
CA ASP A 660 4.70 -22.88 -37.34
C ASP A 660 3.95 -23.97 -38.12
N ILE A 661 2.67 -23.75 -38.46
CA ILE A 661 1.87 -24.64 -39.32
C ILE A 661 2.46 -24.70 -40.74
N VAL A 662 2.85 -23.56 -41.34
CA VAL A 662 3.46 -23.53 -42.69
C VAL A 662 4.80 -24.26 -42.72
N MET A 663 5.66 -24.09 -41.69
CA MET A 663 6.90 -24.86 -41.59
C MET A 663 6.65 -26.36 -41.44
N LYS A 664 5.66 -26.77 -40.64
CA LYS A 664 5.33 -28.19 -40.41
C LYS A 664 4.70 -28.83 -41.65
N ALA A 665 3.85 -28.11 -42.39
CA ALA A 665 3.32 -28.55 -43.67
C ALA A 665 4.44 -28.72 -44.72
N GLY A 666 5.36 -27.75 -44.84
CA GLY A 666 6.53 -27.89 -45.70
C GLY A 666 7.44 -29.06 -45.32
N SER A 667 7.58 -29.35 -44.02
CA SER A 667 8.30 -30.53 -43.52
C SER A 667 7.57 -31.84 -43.88
N LEU A 668 6.24 -31.85 -43.80
CA LEU A 668 5.40 -33.01 -44.13
C LEU A 668 5.49 -33.38 -45.62
N VAL A 669 5.54 -32.40 -46.53
CA VAL A 669 5.86 -32.62 -47.96
C VAL A 669 7.22 -33.30 -48.13
N GLY A 670 8.25 -32.83 -47.39
CA GLY A 670 9.58 -33.44 -47.40
C GLY A 670 9.57 -34.91 -46.97
N SER A 671 8.92 -35.21 -45.85
CA SER A 671 8.77 -36.59 -45.36
C SER A 671 7.92 -37.47 -46.29
N ALA A 672 6.87 -36.93 -46.93
CA ALA A 672 6.09 -37.66 -47.92
C ALA A 672 6.95 -38.05 -49.15
N GLY A 673 7.82 -37.15 -49.61
CA GLY A 673 8.80 -37.45 -50.66
C GLY A 673 9.80 -38.55 -50.28
N GLU A 674 10.25 -38.56 -49.02
CA GLU A 674 11.13 -39.62 -48.49
C GLU A 674 10.39 -40.98 -48.42
N VAL A 675 9.15 -41.01 -47.91
CA VAL A 675 8.31 -42.23 -47.89
C VAL A 675 8.04 -42.74 -49.30
N SER A 676 7.73 -41.86 -50.26
CA SER A 676 7.54 -42.25 -51.68
C SER A 676 8.83 -42.82 -52.28
N SER A 677 10.00 -42.25 -51.97
CA SER A 677 11.29 -42.81 -52.39
C SER A 677 11.57 -44.18 -51.76
N THR A 678 11.23 -44.36 -50.49
CA THR A 678 11.32 -45.66 -49.79
C THR A 678 10.37 -46.70 -50.39
N ALA A 679 9.13 -46.32 -50.70
CA ALA A 679 8.15 -47.18 -51.36
C ALA A 679 8.65 -47.68 -52.72
N ASN A 680 9.10 -46.78 -53.60
CA ASN A 680 9.70 -47.16 -54.89
C ASN A 680 10.91 -48.11 -54.71
N SER A 681 11.75 -47.86 -53.69
CA SER A 681 12.91 -48.72 -53.39
C SER A 681 12.49 -50.12 -52.89
N LEU A 682 11.42 -50.21 -52.09
CA LEU A 682 10.85 -51.47 -51.62
C LEU A 682 10.19 -52.26 -52.77
N SER A 683 9.49 -51.58 -53.68
CA SER A 683 8.87 -52.17 -54.87
C SER A 683 9.91 -52.78 -55.81
N GLN A 684 11.01 -52.06 -56.06
CA GLN A 684 12.15 -52.56 -56.83
C GLN A 684 12.81 -53.76 -56.13
N GLY A 685 13.07 -53.67 -54.82
CA GLY A 685 13.64 -54.77 -54.03
C GLY A 685 12.75 -56.01 -53.99
N ALA A 686 11.43 -55.84 -53.91
CA ALA A 686 10.46 -56.94 -54.02
C ALA A 686 10.51 -57.58 -55.41
N SER A 687 10.60 -56.79 -56.47
CA SER A 687 10.70 -57.30 -57.85
C SER A 687 11.99 -58.10 -58.09
N GLU A 688 13.13 -57.63 -57.55
CA GLU A 688 14.42 -58.32 -57.61
C GLU A 688 14.43 -59.59 -56.74
N GLN A 689 13.77 -59.56 -55.58
CA GLN A 689 13.59 -60.74 -54.72
C GLN A 689 12.72 -61.80 -55.40
N ALA A 690 11.60 -61.43 -56.03
CA ALA A 690 10.72 -62.37 -56.74
C ALA A 690 11.47 -63.10 -57.86
N ALA A 691 12.18 -62.37 -58.73
CA ALA A 691 13.01 -62.97 -59.78
C ALA A 691 14.12 -63.88 -59.23
N SER A 692 14.70 -63.53 -58.07
CA SER A 692 15.69 -64.38 -57.39
C SER A 692 15.07 -65.67 -56.83
N VAL A 693 13.83 -65.62 -56.34
CA VAL A 693 13.08 -66.79 -55.87
C VAL A 693 12.65 -67.68 -57.04
N GLU A 694 12.19 -67.13 -58.16
CA GLU A 694 11.91 -67.90 -59.39
C GLU A 694 13.15 -68.66 -59.87
N GLN A 695 14.28 -67.96 -60.05
CA GLN A 695 15.53 -68.57 -60.50
C GLN A 695 16.03 -69.66 -59.53
N THR A 696 15.93 -69.42 -58.21
CA THR A 696 16.33 -70.40 -57.20
C THR A 696 15.39 -71.60 -57.18
N THR A 697 14.08 -71.40 -57.36
CA THR A 697 13.09 -72.48 -57.43
C THR A 697 13.34 -73.37 -58.65
N SER A 698 13.59 -72.78 -59.83
CA SER A 698 13.98 -73.53 -61.02
C SER A 698 15.28 -74.33 -60.82
N SER A 699 16.26 -73.75 -60.11
CA SER A 699 17.51 -74.46 -59.75
C SER A 699 17.25 -75.64 -58.79
N LEU A 700 16.24 -75.55 -57.92
CA LEU A 700 15.83 -76.63 -57.01
C LEU A 700 15.05 -77.74 -57.72
N GLU A 701 14.30 -77.43 -58.78
CA GLU A 701 13.65 -78.44 -59.64
C GLU A 701 14.70 -79.28 -60.39
N GLU A 702 15.71 -78.64 -60.99
CA GLU A 702 16.84 -79.33 -61.64
C GLU A 702 17.67 -80.16 -60.63
N MET A 703 17.86 -79.62 -59.42
CA MET A 703 18.52 -80.36 -58.33
C MET A 703 17.70 -81.57 -57.87
N THR A 704 16.38 -81.46 -57.77
CA THR A 704 15.49 -82.58 -57.41
C THR A 704 15.58 -83.69 -58.45
N ALA A 705 15.46 -83.36 -59.74
CA ALA A 705 15.60 -84.32 -60.84
C ALA A 705 16.99 -85.00 -60.84
N SER A 706 18.05 -84.26 -60.52
CA SER A 706 19.41 -84.80 -60.39
C SER A 706 19.57 -85.76 -59.20
N ILE A 707 18.93 -85.47 -58.06
CA ILE A 707 18.94 -86.33 -56.88
C ILE A 707 18.15 -87.62 -57.13
N ASP A 708 16.95 -87.53 -57.73
CA ASP A 708 16.14 -88.70 -58.11
C ASP A 708 16.89 -89.60 -59.10
N GLN A 709 17.58 -88.99 -60.08
CA GLN A 709 18.41 -89.73 -61.03
C GLN A 709 19.62 -90.40 -60.33
N ASN A 710 20.26 -89.73 -59.36
CA ASN A 710 21.33 -90.31 -58.56
C ASN A 710 20.86 -91.48 -57.67
N ALA A 711 19.70 -91.37 -57.03
CA ALA A 711 19.09 -92.46 -56.27
C ALA A 711 18.76 -93.66 -57.17
N SER A 712 18.19 -93.42 -58.35
CA SER A 712 17.89 -94.46 -59.34
C SER A 712 19.15 -95.15 -59.88
N ASN A 713 20.17 -94.36 -60.27
CA ASN A 713 21.46 -94.88 -60.74
C ASN A 713 22.18 -95.71 -59.66
N SER A 714 22.11 -95.26 -58.40
CA SER A 714 22.69 -95.97 -57.26
C SER A 714 21.97 -97.30 -57.04
N LYS A 715 20.64 -97.30 -56.98
CA LYS A 715 19.83 -98.52 -56.86
C LYS A 715 20.07 -99.53 -57.98
N GLN A 716 20.26 -99.08 -59.22
CA GLN A 716 20.65 -99.97 -60.32
C GLN A 716 22.08 -100.51 -60.16
N THR A 717 23.01 -99.70 -59.65
CA THR A 717 24.40 -100.08 -59.43
C THR A 717 24.56 -101.06 -58.26
N GLU A 718 23.77 -100.90 -57.19
CA GLU A 718 23.65 -101.85 -56.06
C GLU A 718 23.23 -103.23 -56.58
N GLN A 719 22.15 -103.31 -57.38
CA GLN A 719 21.68 -104.56 -57.98
C GLN A 719 22.74 -105.22 -58.87
N ILE A 720 23.45 -104.44 -59.69
CA ILE A 720 24.53 -104.94 -60.56
C ILE A 720 25.70 -105.47 -59.72
N ALA A 721 26.11 -104.77 -58.65
CA ALA A 721 27.16 -105.21 -57.75
C ALA A 721 26.76 -106.47 -56.96
N SER A 722 25.54 -106.49 -56.42
CA SER A 722 24.97 -107.64 -55.69
C SER A 722 24.92 -108.90 -56.56
N GLN A 723 24.43 -108.78 -57.80
CA GLN A 723 24.45 -109.88 -58.77
C GLN A 723 25.89 -110.28 -59.18
N SER A 724 26.78 -109.31 -59.43
CA SER A 724 28.19 -109.59 -59.76
C SER A 724 28.93 -110.31 -58.63
N SER A 725 28.60 -110.02 -57.37
CA SER A 725 29.15 -110.73 -56.21
C SER A 725 28.72 -112.20 -56.19
N LYS A 726 27.47 -112.48 -56.58
CA LYS A 726 26.90 -113.82 -56.66
C LYS A 726 27.49 -114.61 -57.83
N ASP A 727 27.57 -114.01 -59.02
CA ASP A 727 28.17 -114.64 -60.21
C ASP A 727 29.66 -114.97 -59.98
N ALA A 728 30.37 -114.09 -59.28
CA ALA A 728 31.74 -114.36 -58.84
C ALA A 728 31.82 -115.49 -57.79
N GLU A 729 30.89 -115.58 -56.84
CA GLU A 729 30.84 -116.67 -55.85
C GLU A 729 30.59 -118.04 -56.53
N ASP A 730 29.66 -118.12 -57.48
CA ASP A 730 29.36 -119.34 -58.25
C ASP A 730 30.48 -119.69 -59.26
N GLY A 731 31.17 -118.69 -59.81
CA GLY A 731 32.44 -118.87 -60.53
C GLY A 731 33.54 -119.46 -59.63
N GLY A 732 33.65 -119.01 -58.39
CA GLY A 732 34.59 -119.54 -57.39
C GLY A 732 34.33 -121.01 -57.04
N LYS A 733 33.06 -121.41 -56.92
CA LYS A 733 32.65 -122.81 -56.75
C LYS A 733 33.08 -123.66 -57.95
N SER A 734 32.79 -123.18 -59.17
CA SER A 734 33.17 -123.84 -60.43
C SER A 734 34.68 -124.05 -60.57
N VAL A 735 35.49 -123.06 -60.18
CA VAL A 735 36.96 -123.18 -60.15
C VAL A 735 37.42 -124.16 -59.07
N THR A 736 36.76 -124.21 -57.91
CA THR A 736 37.07 -125.17 -56.83
C THR A 736 36.80 -126.61 -57.25
N GLU A 737 35.69 -126.86 -57.95
CA GLU A 737 35.38 -128.17 -58.56
C GLU A 737 36.42 -128.55 -59.63
N THR A 738 36.84 -127.58 -60.46
CA THR A 738 37.89 -127.76 -61.46
C THR A 738 39.24 -128.14 -60.83
N VAL A 739 39.63 -127.49 -59.72
CA VAL A 739 40.82 -127.86 -58.94
C VAL A 739 40.73 -129.29 -58.41
N SER A 740 39.56 -129.71 -57.91
CA SER A 740 39.34 -131.08 -57.44
C SER A 740 39.48 -132.11 -58.56
N ALA A 741 38.89 -131.85 -59.73
CA ALA A 741 39.01 -132.71 -60.90
C ALA A 741 40.47 -132.80 -61.41
N MET A 742 41.19 -131.67 -61.48
CA MET A 742 42.59 -131.64 -61.92
C MET A 742 43.53 -132.38 -60.96
N LYS A 743 43.26 -132.34 -59.64
CA LYS A 743 44.00 -133.14 -58.64
C LYS A 743 43.75 -134.64 -58.81
N GLN A 744 42.52 -135.06 -59.10
CA GLN A 744 42.20 -136.45 -59.42
C GLN A 744 42.88 -136.91 -60.73
N ILE A 745 42.95 -136.04 -61.74
CA ILE A 745 43.68 -136.32 -62.99
C ILE A 745 45.17 -136.53 -62.70
N ALA A 746 45.81 -135.65 -61.93
CA ALA A 746 47.22 -135.80 -61.55
C ALA A 746 47.48 -137.12 -60.80
N GLU A 747 46.59 -137.49 -59.85
CA GLU A 747 46.66 -138.77 -59.13
C GLU A 747 46.58 -139.97 -60.08
N LYS A 748 45.61 -140.01 -61.01
CA LYS A 748 45.47 -141.14 -61.94
C LYS A 748 46.61 -141.20 -62.96
N ILE A 749 47.19 -140.06 -63.34
CA ILE A 749 48.37 -140.02 -64.20
C ILE A 749 49.63 -140.53 -63.48
N SER A 750 49.79 -140.24 -62.18
CA SER A 750 50.86 -140.84 -61.36
C SER A 750 50.75 -142.37 -61.32
N ILE A 751 49.53 -142.91 -61.16
CA ILE A 751 49.28 -144.36 -61.19
C ILE A 751 49.61 -144.95 -62.59
N ILE A 752 49.32 -144.23 -63.67
CA ILE A 752 49.70 -144.64 -65.03
C ILE A 752 51.22 -144.61 -65.23
N GLU A 753 51.93 -143.67 -64.60
CA GLU A 753 53.40 -143.64 -64.59
C GLU A 753 53.98 -144.86 -63.86
N ASP A 754 53.46 -145.18 -62.67
CA ASP A 754 53.86 -146.38 -61.90
C ASP A 754 53.62 -147.68 -62.70
N ILE A 755 52.46 -147.79 -63.37
CA ILE A 755 52.15 -148.94 -64.24
C ILE A 755 53.11 -149.00 -65.42
N ALA A 756 53.46 -147.87 -66.03
CA ALA A 756 54.44 -147.83 -67.12
C ALA A 756 55.85 -148.23 -66.65
N TYR A 757 56.28 -147.76 -65.47
CA TYR A 757 57.55 -148.14 -64.87
C TYR A 757 57.61 -149.64 -64.51
N GLN A 758 56.55 -150.19 -63.91
CA GLN A 758 56.44 -151.63 -63.65
C GLN A 758 56.44 -152.45 -64.95
N THR A 759 55.74 -151.98 -66.00
CA THR A 759 55.72 -152.63 -67.32
C THR A 759 57.10 -152.62 -67.99
N ASN A 760 57.87 -151.52 -67.84
CA ASN A 760 59.25 -151.41 -68.31
C ASN A 760 60.15 -152.46 -67.63
N LEU A 761 60.05 -152.61 -66.30
CA LEU A 761 60.78 -153.64 -65.55
C LEU A 761 60.36 -155.08 -65.91
N LEU A 762 59.06 -155.33 -66.10
CA LEU A 762 58.56 -156.64 -66.56
C LEU A 762 59.07 -156.98 -67.97
N ALA A 763 59.06 -156.00 -68.88
CA ALA A 763 59.59 -156.15 -70.23
C ALA A 763 61.11 -156.37 -70.25
N LEU A 764 61.86 -155.70 -69.37
CA LEU A 764 63.29 -155.94 -69.18
C LEU A 764 63.56 -157.38 -68.70
N ASN A 765 62.82 -157.85 -67.69
CA ASN A 765 62.93 -159.23 -67.19
C ASN A 765 62.59 -160.26 -68.27
N ALA A 766 61.52 -160.02 -69.05
CA ALA A 766 61.13 -160.87 -70.18
C ALA A 766 62.20 -160.89 -71.28
N ALA A 767 62.85 -159.76 -71.58
CA ALA A 767 63.94 -159.69 -72.55
C ALA A 767 65.19 -160.47 -72.08
N ILE A 768 65.51 -160.42 -70.78
CA ILE A 768 66.62 -161.19 -70.18
C ILE A 768 66.35 -162.70 -70.28
N GLU A 769 65.15 -163.16 -69.89
CA GLU A 769 64.84 -164.60 -69.95
C GLU A 769 64.66 -165.09 -71.39
N ALA A 770 64.19 -164.24 -72.31
CA ALA A 770 64.17 -164.55 -73.75
C ALA A 770 65.58 -164.66 -74.35
N ALA A 771 66.54 -163.84 -73.93
CA ALA A 771 67.95 -164.00 -74.31
C ALA A 771 68.55 -165.30 -73.73
N ARG A 772 68.17 -165.66 -72.51
CA ARG A 772 68.58 -166.90 -71.83
C ARG A 772 68.03 -168.17 -72.52
N ALA A 773 66.86 -168.08 -73.15
CA ALA A 773 66.25 -169.15 -73.93
C ALA A 773 66.84 -169.33 -75.35
N GLY A 774 67.79 -168.48 -75.76
CA GLY A 774 68.53 -168.61 -77.01
C GLY A 774 67.64 -168.60 -78.27
N GLU A 775 67.85 -169.58 -79.16
CA GLU A 775 67.14 -169.68 -80.44
C GLU A 775 65.60 -169.72 -80.30
N HIS A 776 65.09 -170.39 -79.26
CA HIS A 776 63.66 -170.48 -79.00
C HIS A 776 63.08 -169.18 -78.42
N GLY A 777 63.92 -168.32 -77.83
CA GLY A 777 63.52 -167.04 -77.24
C GLY A 777 63.43 -165.86 -78.21
N ARG A 778 63.98 -165.97 -79.43
CA ARG A 778 64.06 -164.86 -80.40
C ARG A 778 62.76 -164.07 -80.59
N GLY A 779 61.63 -164.77 -80.73
CA GLY A 779 60.31 -164.13 -80.91
C GLY A 779 59.85 -163.35 -79.67
N PHE A 780 60.04 -163.92 -78.47
CA PHE A 780 59.74 -163.25 -77.21
C PHE A 780 60.65 -162.04 -76.96
N ALA A 781 61.93 -162.10 -77.36
CA ALA A 781 62.85 -160.97 -77.21
C ALA A 781 62.42 -159.74 -78.03
N VAL A 782 61.87 -159.93 -79.23
CA VAL A 782 61.31 -158.83 -80.05
C VAL A 782 60.06 -158.25 -79.40
N VAL A 783 59.13 -159.08 -78.93
CA VAL A 783 57.92 -158.61 -78.23
C VAL A 783 58.28 -157.87 -76.94
N ALA A 784 59.19 -158.39 -76.14
CA ALA A 784 59.67 -157.75 -74.92
C ALA A 784 60.32 -156.39 -75.19
N SER A 785 61.15 -156.28 -76.25
CA SER A 785 61.74 -155.00 -76.68
C SER A 785 60.68 -153.97 -77.07
N GLU A 786 59.63 -154.37 -77.80
CA GLU A 786 58.57 -153.45 -78.23
C GLU A 786 57.64 -153.04 -77.07
N VAL A 787 57.31 -153.96 -76.16
CA VAL A 787 56.60 -153.64 -74.90
C VAL A 787 57.44 -152.70 -74.05
N ARG A 788 58.78 -152.85 -74.01
CA ARG A 788 59.66 -151.93 -73.27
C ARG A 788 59.62 -150.51 -73.84
N LYS A 789 59.73 -150.35 -75.16
CA LYS A 789 59.59 -149.03 -75.82
C LYS A 789 58.21 -148.42 -75.59
N LEU A 790 57.16 -149.23 -75.63
CA LEU A 790 55.80 -148.77 -75.35
C LEU A 790 55.69 -148.28 -73.90
N ALA A 791 56.27 -148.99 -72.94
CA ALA A 791 56.32 -148.61 -71.53
C ALA A 791 57.15 -147.32 -71.30
N GLU A 792 58.35 -147.21 -71.88
CA GLU A 792 59.17 -145.99 -71.84
C GLU A 792 58.43 -144.77 -72.42
N ARG A 793 57.73 -144.97 -73.55
CA ARG A 793 56.89 -143.94 -74.18
C ARG A 793 55.70 -143.55 -73.31
N SER A 794 55.02 -144.53 -72.70
CA SER A 794 53.91 -144.29 -71.77
C SER A 794 54.36 -143.54 -70.52
N GLN A 795 55.51 -143.90 -69.94
CA GLN A 795 56.07 -143.23 -68.77
C GLN A 795 56.43 -141.77 -69.09
N LYS A 796 57.03 -141.51 -70.26
CA LYS A 796 57.30 -140.16 -70.73
C LYS A 796 56.01 -139.34 -70.90
N SER A 797 54.98 -139.89 -71.57
CA SER A 797 53.71 -139.19 -71.74
C SER A 797 52.98 -138.96 -70.42
N ALA A 798 53.08 -139.88 -69.45
CA ALA A 798 52.55 -139.69 -68.10
C ALA A 798 53.26 -138.53 -67.38
N ASN A 799 54.59 -138.44 -67.45
CA ASN A 799 55.36 -137.31 -66.91
C ASN A 799 54.92 -135.96 -67.52
N GLU A 800 54.78 -135.90 -68.84
CA GLU A 800 54.38 -134.68 -69.57
C GLU A 800 52.96 -134.23 -69.18
N ILE A 801 52.00 -135.17 -69.02
CA ILE A 801 50.64 -134.86 -68.55
C ILE A 801 50.63 -134.51 -67.06
N SER A 802 51.45 -135.16 -66.24
CA SER A 802 51.56 -134.90 -64.79
C SER A 802 52.04 -133.47 -64.52
N GLY A 803 53.11 -133.04 -65.20
CA GLY A 803 53.62 -131.67 -65.12
C GLY A 803 52.58 -130.63 -65.58
N LEU A 804 51.83 -130.92 -66.64
CA LEU A 804 50.75 -130.06 -67.13
C LEU A 804 49.57 -129.99 -66.14
N ALA A 805 49.20 -131.11 -65.51
CA ALA A 805 48.13 -131.17 -64.52
C ALA A 805 48.51 -130.38 -63.25
N VAL A 806 49.73 -130.56 -62.72
CA VAL A 806 50.24 -129.81 -61.57
C VAL A 806 50.29 -128.30 -61.86
N SER A 807 50.72 -127.91 -63.05
CA SER A 807 50.70 -126.50 -63.48
C SER A 807 49.27 -125.95 -63.57
N SER A 808 48.34 -126.74 -64.10
CA SER A 808 46.92 -126.37 -64.22
C SER A 808 46.23 -126.22 -62.86
N VAL A 809 46.54 -127.09 -61.90
CA VAL A 809 46.09 -126.96 -60.49
C VAL A 809 46.57 -125.63 -59.91
N ALA A 810 47.85 -125.30 -60.03
CA ALA A 810 48.41 -124.06 -59.47
C ALA A 810 47.80 -122.79 -60.09
N ILE A 811 47.49 -122.81 -61.39
CA ILE A 811 46.79 -121.71 -62.07
C ILE A 811 45.34 -121.58 -61.58
N ALA A 812 44.61 -122.70 -61.47
CA ALA A 812 43.23 -122.71 -61.01
C ALA A 812 43.09 -122.32 -59.52
N GLU A 813 43.99 -122.78 -58.64
CA GLU A 813 44.04 -122.34 -57.25
C GLU A 813 44.31 -120.84 -57.11
N LYS A 814 45.22 -120.29 -57.94
CA LYS A 814 45.46 -118.85 -58.00
C LYS A 814 44.22 -118.08 -58.48
N ALA A 815 43.50 -118.58 -59.47
CA ALA A 815 42.25 -117.97 -59.95
C ALA A 815 41.17 -117.99 -58.85
N GLY A 816 40.97 -119.12 -58.17
CA GLY A 816 40.04 -119.24 -57.06
C GLY A 816 40.36 -118.30 -55.89
N LYS A 817 41.65 -118.13 -55.57
CA LYS A 817 42.10 -117.15 -54.55
C LYS A 817 41.74 -115.71 -54.94
N LEU A 818 41.99 -115.31 -56.19
CA LEU A 818 41.64 -113.97 -56.68
C LEU A 818 40.12 -113.72 -56.68
N ILE A 819 39.32 -114.72 -57.04
CA ILE A 819 37.85 -114.63 -56.96
C ILE A 819 37.39 -114.44 -55.50
N ASN A 820 37.93 -115.22 -54.57
CA ASN A 820 37.64 -115.09 -53.14
C ASN A 820 38.10 -113.76 -52.53
N GLU A 821 39.11 -113.10 -53.12
CA GLU A 821 39.54 -111.74 -52.75
C GLU A 821 38.67 -110.64 -53.39
N ILE A 822 38.07 -110.90 -54.55
CA ILE A 822 37.21 -109.95 -55.26
C ILE A 822 35.77 -109.93 -54.69
N VAL A 823 35.19 -111.08 -54.34
CA VAL A 823 33.80 -111.18 -53.84
C VAL A 823 33.51 -110.22 -52.66
N PRO A 824 34.36 -110.11 -51.61
CA PRO A 824 34.15 -109.16 -50.51
C PRO A 824 34.24 -107.69 -50.95
N ASN A 825 35.10 -107.37 -51.92
CA ASN A 825 35.24 -106.01 -52.44
C ASN A 825 34.00 -105.59 -53.24
N ILE A 826 33.41 -106.49 -54.04
CA ILE A 826 32.15 -106.21 -54.75
C ILE A 826 30.99 -105.98 -53.75
N ARG A 827 30.91 -106.76 -52.67
CA ARG A 827 29.90 -106.53 -51.61
C ARG A 827 30.07 -105.15 -50.98
N LYS A 828 31.29 -104.78 -50.62
CA LYS A 828 31.58 -103.44 -50.11
C LYS A 828 31.22 -102.31 -51.10
N THR A 829 31.32 -102.54 -52.41
CA THR A 829 30.80 -101.60 -53.42
C THR A 829 29.28 -101.51 -53.37
N ALA A 830 28.55 -102.61 -53.23
CA ALA A 830 27.09 -102.58 -53.05
C ALA A 830 26.69 -101.83 -51.77
N ASP A 831 27.36 -102.11 -50.65
CA ASP A 831 27.12 -101.45 -49.35
C ASP A 831 27.28 -99.92 -49.47
N LEU A 832 28.38 -99.45 -50.05
CA LEU A 832 28.65 -98.01 -50.26
C LEU A 832 27.63 -97.34 -51.21
N VAL A 833 27.13 -98.07 -52.20
CA VAL A 833 26.11 -97.57 -53.12
C VAL A 833 24.72 -97.53 -52.46
N GLN A 834 24.46 -98.40 -51.48
CA GLN A 834 23.28 -98.30 -50.61
C GLN A 834 23.35 -97.04 -49.73
N GLU A 835 24.53 -96.70 -49.18
CA GLU A 835 24.73 -95.44 -48.45
C GLU A 835 24.48 -94.20 -49.33
N ILE A 836 24.94 -94.20 -50.59
CA ILE A 836 24.64 -93.11 -51.55
C ILE A 836 23.12 -93.03 -51.82
N THR A 837 22.43 -94.16 -51.94
CA THR A 837 20.98 -94.19 -52.15
C THR A 837 20.24 -93.56 -50.97
N ALA A 838 20.56 -93.95 -49.74
CA ALA A 838 19.96 -93.39 -48.53
C ALA A 838 20.26 -91.89 -48.36
N SER A 839 21.50 -91.46 -48.65
CA SER A 839 21.85 -90.04 -48.61
C SER A 839 21.13 -89.23 -49.71
N SER A 840 20.82 -89.83 -50.86
CA SER A 840 20.02 -89.19 -51.91
C SER A 840 18.56 -89.00 -51.47
N GLU A 841 17.96 -89.99 -50.81
CA GLU A 841 16.60 -89.87 -50.24
C GLU A 841 16.52 -88.79 -49.13
N GLU A 842 17.58 -88.64 -48.33
CA GLU A 842 17.72 -87.55 -47.35
C GLU A 842 17.90 -86.17 -48.03
N GLN A 843 18.72 -86.09 -49.10
CA GLN A 843 18.88 -84.85 -49.88
C GLN A 843 17.58 -84.41 -50.56
N ALA A 844 16.81 -85.33 -51.15
CA ALA A 844 15.50 -85.03 -51.73
C ALA A 844 14.54 -84.46 -50.68
N SER A 845 14.52 -85.06 -49.48
CA SER A 845 13.75 -84.57 -48.33
C SER A 845 14.19 -83.15 -47.90
N GLY A 846 15.49 -82.87 -47.91
CA GLY A 846 16.03 -81.53 -47.65
C GLY A 846 15.62 -80.49 -48.69
N VAL A 847 15.66 -80.83 -49.98
CA VAL A 847 15.23 -79.94 -51.07
C VAL A 847 13.74 -79.60 -50.99
N VAL A 848 12.89 -80.54 -50.53
CA VAL A 848 11.46 -80.27 -50.27
C VAL A 848 11.24 -79.20 -49.19
N GLU A 849 12.02 -79.19 -48.10
CA GLU A 849 11.92 -78.13 -47.10
C GLU A 849 12.48 -76.78 -47.61
N ILE A 850 13.54 -76.79 -48.42
CA ILE A 850 14.06 -75.57 -49.08
C ILE A 850 13.01 -74.99 -50.04
N ASN A 851 12.31 -75.84 -50.81
CA ASN A 851 11.24 -75.42 -51.72
C ASN A 851 10.07 -74.75 -50.95
N LYS A 852 9.66 -75.30 -49.81
CA LYS A 852 8.67 -74.64 -48.91
C LYS A 852 9.16 -73.28 -48.42
N ALA A 853 10.44 -73.15 -48.07
CA ALA A 853 11.03 -71.88 -47.65
C ALA A 853 11.07 -70.85 -48.80
N MET A 854 11.28 -71.29 -50.05
CA MET A 854 11.16 -70.43 -51.23
C MET A 854 9.71 -69.95 -51.45
N GLY A 855 8.71 -70.80 -51.25
CA GLY A 855 7.30 -70.38 -51.27
C GLY A 855 6.94 -69.35 -50.20
N GLN A 856 7.58 -69.42 -49.02
CA GLN A 856 7.45 -68.37 -47.99
C GLN A 856 8.16 -67.06 -48.39
N LEU A 857 9.32 -67.15 -49.06
CA LEU A 857 10.03 -65.96 -49.57
C LEU A 857 9.30 -65.26 -50.72
N ASP A 858 8.59 -66.00 -51.58
CA ASP A 858 7.67 -65.46 -52.59
C ASP A 858 6.49 -64.72 -51.91
N GLN A 859 5.82 -65.35 -50.93
CA GLN A 859 4.75 -64.69 -50.18
C GLN A 859 5.22 -63.38 -49.51
N VAL A 860 6.43 -63.36 -48.92
CA VAL A 860 7.03 -62.13 -48.37
C VAL A 860 7.35 -61.10 -49.47
N SER A 861 7.78 -61.55 -50.66
CA SER A 861 8.03 -60.69 -51.81
C SER A 861 6.74 -60.00 -52.30
N GLN A 862 5.65 -60.75 -52.42
CA GLN A 862 4.32 -60.22 -52.77
C GLN A 862 3.76 -59.27 -51.70
N GLN A 863 4.00 -59.56 -50.41
CA GLN A 863 3.65 -58.65 -49.31
C GLN A 863 4.47 -57.35 -49.35
N ASN A 864 5.77 -57.41 -49.63
CA ASN A 864 6.61 -56.23 -49.81
C ASN A 864 6.16 -55.36 -50.99
N ALA A 865 5.76 -55.98 -52.11
CA ALA A 865 5.17 -55.27 -53.24
C ALA A 865 3.86 -54.56 -52.85
N SER A 866 2.92 -55.27 -52.22
CA SER A 866 1.64 -54.69 -51.77
C SER A 866 1.85 -53.56 -50.75
N ALA A 867 2.76 -53.73 -49.79
CA ALA A 867 3.12 -52.70 -48.82
C ALA A 867 3.81 -51.48 -49.48
N SER A 868 4.53 -51.68 -50.59
CA SER A 868 5.10 -50.56 -51.36
C SER A 868 4.01 -49.72 -52.06
N GLU A 869 2.96 -50.35 -52.57
CA GLU A 869 1.81 -49.63 -53.14
C GLU A 869 1.03 -48.85 -52.06
N GLU A 870 0.82 -49.46 -50.89
CA GLU A 870 0.17 -48.81 -49.74
C GLU A 870 1.00 -47.62 -49.21
N LEU A 871 2.33 -47.76 -49.08
CA LEU A 871 3.22 -46.66 -48.69
C LEU A 871 3.25 -45.53 -49.73
N ALA A 872 3.15 -45.84 -51.03
CA ALA A 872 3.06 -44.82 -52.08
C ALA A 872 1.74 -44.03 -51.98
N ALA A 873 0.60 -44.71 -51.77
CA ALA A 873 -0.69 -44.07 -51.56
C ALA A 873 -0.72 -43.20 -50.28
N ILE A 874 -0.10 -43.67 -49.19
CA ILE A 874 0.06 -42.89 -47.96
C ILE A 874 0.92 -41.64 -48.21
N ALA A 875 1.98 -41.73 -49.00
CA ALA A 875 2.79 -40.56 -49.36
C ALA A 875 2.03 -39.53 -50.20
N GLU A 876 1.21 -39.96 -51.16
CA GLU A 876 0.33 -39.06 -51.93
C GLU A 876 -0.70 -38.36 -51.04
N GLU A 877 -1.34 -39.09 -50.11
CA GLU A 877 -2.30 -38.53 -49.15
C GLU A 877 -1.63 -37.59 -48.15
N MET A 878 -0.43 -37.91 -47.63
CA MET A 878 0.34 -37.00 -46.77
C MET A 878 0.68 -35.69 -47.50
N ASN A 879 1.04 -35.75 -48.78
CA ASN A 879 1.31 -34.58 -49.60
C ASN A 879 0.03 -33.76 -49.90
N SER A 880 -1.10 -34.44 -50.15
CA SER A 880 -2.43 -33.84 -50.30
C SER A 880 -2.85 -33.07 -49.02
N GLN A 881 -2.72 -33.69 -47.85
CA GLN A 881 -3.01 -33.05 -46.56
C GLN A 881 -2.06 -31.89 -46.26
N ALA A 882 -0.77 -32.00 -46.61
CA ALA A 882 0.19 -30.92 -46.43
C ALA A 882 -0.15 -29.69 -47.30
N GLU A 883 -0.57 -29.88 -48.55
CA GLU A 883 -1.01 -28.79 -49.41
C GLU A 883 -2.35 -28.20 -48.95
N SER A 884 -3.30 -29.03 -48.49
CA SER A 884 -4.57 -28.56 -47.91
C SER A 884 -4.38 -27.71 -46.65
N LEU A 885 -3.41 -28.07 -45.79
CA LEU A 885 -2.96 -27.23 -44.67
C LEU A 885 -2.34 -25.92 -45.17
N ARG A 886 -1.54 -25.97 -46.24
CA ARG A 886 -0.90 -24.79 -46.83
C ARG A 886 -1.94 -23.83 -47.42
N GLU A 887 -2.91 -24.32 -48.19
CA GLU A 887 -4.06 -23.57 -48.70
C GLU A 887 -4.90 -22.96 -47.57
N SER A 888 -5.17 -23.72 -46.51
CA SER A 888 -5.89 -23.23 -45.33
C SER A 888 -5.21 -22.03 -44.67
N VAL A 889 -3.86 -21.96 -44.72
CA VAL A 889 -3.10 -20.81 -44.20
C VAL A 889 -2.93 -19.69 -45.25
N LEU A 890 -3.18 -19.90 -46.54
CA LEU A 890 -3.11 -18.83 -47.56
C LEU A 890 -4.14 -17.70 -47.33
N PHE A 891 -5.19 -17.93 -46.54
CA PHE A 891 -6.07 -16.88 -46.04
C PHE A 891 -5.34 -15.87 -45.14
N PHE A 892 -4.35 -16.32 -44.37
CA PHE A 892 -3.62 -15.50 -43.41
C PHE A 892 -2.37 -14.86 -44.02
N ARG A 893 -2.31 -13.53 -43.97
CA ARG A 893 -1.11 -12.77 -44.37
C ARG A 893 -0.15 -12.68 -43.20
N LEU A 894 0.88 -13.51 -43.23
CA LEU A 894 1.94 -13.56 -42.20
C LEU A 894 2.96 -12.43 -42.40
N SER A 895 3.56 -11.94 -41.31
CA SER A 895 4.61 -10.92 -41.42
C SER A 895 5.92 -11.54 -41.94
N LYS A 896 6.63 -10.83 -42.82
CA LYS A 896 7.85 -11.35 -43.46
C LYS A 896 9.01 -11.63 -42.49
N GLU A 897 8.99 -11.04 -41.29
CA GLU A 897 9.98 -11.35 -40.26
C GLU A 897 9.83 -12.77 -39.71
N SER A 898 8.62 -13.35 -39.75
CA SER A 898 8.39 -14.77 -39.42
C SER A 898 9.08 -15.70 -40.43
N GLN A 899 8.91 -15.42 -41.73
CA GLN A 899 9.56 -16.15 -42.83
C GLN A 899 11.09 -15.95 -42.88
N GLY A 900 11.62 -14.92 -42.21
CA GLY A 900 13.05 -14.60 -42.20
C GLY A 900 13.91 -15.43 -41.25
N ARG A 901 13.32 -16.24 -40.36
CA ARG A 901 14.06 -17.12 -39.44
C ARG A 901 14.42 -18.47 -40.07
N GLU A 902 15.07 -18.43 -41.24
CA GLU A 902 15.93 -19.55 -41.63
C GLU A 902 16.94 -19.82 -40.51
N THR A 903 17.10 -21.08 -40.14
CA THR A 903 17.89 -21.48 -38.99
C THR A 903 19.38 -21.32 -39.28
N THR A 904 19.93 -20.16 -38.94
CA THR A 904 21.37 -19.95 -38.67
C THR A 904 21.82 -20.66 -37.38
N GLY A 905 21.24 -21.83 -37.11
CA GLY A 905 21.63 -22.75 -36.06
C GLY A 905 22.98 -23.36 -36.39
N ASN A 906 23.99 -22.97 -35.61
CA ASN A 906 25.37 -23.45 -35.72
C ASN A 906 25.47 -24.93 -35.24
N GLY A 907 24.89 -25.85 -36.02
CA GLY A 907 24.75 -27.27 -35.69
C GLY A 907 25.11 -28.24 -36.82
N SER A 908 25.20 -27.79 -38.08
CA SER A 908 25.61 -28.64 -39.20
C SER A 908 27.14 -28.81 -39.27
N LYS A 909 27.68 -29.60 -38.34
CA LYS A 909 29.08 -30.10 -38.36
C LYS A 909 29.18 -31.57 -37.92
N SER A 910 28.34 -32.41 -38.50
CA SER A 910 28.55 -33.87 -38.58
C SER A 910 27.85 -34.44 -39.82
N LEU A 911 28.18 -35.68 -40.19
CA LEU A 911 27.50 -36.50 -41.22
C LEU A 911 27.60 -36.06 -42.70
N ALA A 912 28.52 -35.16 -43.05
CA ALA A 912 29.09 -35.12 -44.41
C ALA A 912 30.09 -36.29 -44.65
N ALA A 913 29.65 -37.54 -44.38
CA ALA A 913 30.55 -38.70 -44.30
C ALA A 913 29.91 -40.09 -44.58
N VAL A 914 28.74 -40.17 -45.23
CA VAL A 914 28.34 -41.42 -45.91
C VAL A 914 28.96 -41.39 -47.31
N ARG A 915 29.81 -42.37 -47.63
CA ARG A 915 30.40 -42.48 -48.96
C ARG A 915 29.31 -42.71 -50.00
N THR A 916 29.39 -41.99 -51.11
CA THR A 916 28.92 -42.52 -52.38
C THR A 916 29.64 -43.84 -52.64
N VAL A 917 28.94 -44.96 -52.49
CA VAL A 917 29.41 -46.24 -53.02
C VAL A 917 29.27 -46.14 -54.52
N SER A 918 30.37 -45.84 -55.22
CA SER A 918 30.42 -45.95 -56.67
C SER A 918 30.04 -47.38 -57.05
N ILE A 919 28.92 -47.54 -57.73
CA ILE A 919 28.50 -48.81 -58.33
C ILE A 919 29.65 -49.26 -59.25
N PRO A 920 30.27 -50.43 -59.03
CA PRO A 920 31.27 -50.95 -59.95
C PRO A 920 30.62 -51.22 -61.32
N ASP A 921 31.33 -50.97 -62.40
CA ASP A 921 30.84 -51.29 -63.75
C ASP A 921 30.39 -52.76 -63.85
N LYS A 922 29.27 -52.98 -64.52
CA LYS A 922 28.60 -54.28 -64.61
C LYS A 922 29.58 -55.38 -65.06
N PRO A 923 29.75 -56.48 -64.30
CA PRO A 923 30.32 -57.68 -64.88
C PRO A 923 29.37 -58.14 -65.99
N LYS A 924 29.88 -58.20 -67.23
CA LYS A 924 29.17 -58.88 -68.31
C LYS A 924 29.16 -60.37 -67.99
N PHE A 925 27.99 -60.92 -67.68
CA PHE A 925 27.78 -62.35 -67.84
C PHE A 925 27.77 -62.66 -69.33
N GLU A 926 28.89 -63.17 -69.83
CA GLU A 926 28.88 -63.91 -71.10
C GLU A 926 28.10 -65.22 -70.91
N LYS A 927 27.40 -65.64 -71.97
CA LYS A 927 26.62 -66.86 -71.94
C LYS A 927 27.50 -68.10 -71.72
N TYR A 928 27.02 -68.98 -70.86
CA TYR A 928 27.20 -70.43 -70.97
C TYR A 928 25.82 -71.06 -71.10
#